data_AF-A0A4Y7SPS8-F1
#
_entry.id   AF-A0A4Y7SPS8-F1
#
_cell.length_a   1.000
_cell.length_b   1.000
_cell.length_c   1.000
_cell.angle_alpha   90.00
_cell.angle_beta   90.00
_cell.angle_gamma   90.00
#
_symmetry.space_group_name_H-M   'P 1'
#
loop_
_entity.id
_entity.type
_entity.pdbx_description
1 polymer ?
#
loop_
_entity_poly.entity_id
_entity_poly.type
_entity_poly.pdbx_seq_one_letter_code
_entity_poly.pdbx_strand_id
1 'polypeptide(L)'
;MSNYKTSINPSPQTRFSQEYFNSLTLHGAANIADYPQIAPAGSVVGWTWSKEEPTDPQAMTILPGEPIPAKDDLGTILANFHSAWKNGHRSVVIHTCVEGQAYTLLYHLSKIELIRLVNIYDSPQRKASSLLRHLEERSTVPLAPAMLDEFKQCKFLDGIKGFYSTKYHLYELFCFLNETWIEEDLLCGLLELAYFEKHASDIEDDPSLYGSAPAHIVLPTDFLSDAFAFSGGNVFLSSSTPLRIRIRLESTHVSTICAARLEHKHFTALAHQVGTEAFLHCDSMHGGYDQTLGMMISDALSTPTLPLPGLVRSGDVSRQGQGNGGDGSCGIAVLNFIQRALGHPESEKWTGQKSQYFRDRALVDLITFHLVSSKREGSFLDWVEPASMEVGEQLYKDTERERAMAAEGCFFTSAYHDFNLYKPLYSHPIFEFYHLTTRRSVSPRTSSESPMREIPHANPHCATTPRAIPLSPSRASSELDSDSPDTLPSIAFLNSTLRQPFTLNLTSKSGRRSTGVDALGKRSRSGSDSSSPNTRRPNKHPAQSTRSPSPDFEIVAVDYAPNHQGGSRHVKVEDRDSDIEVVTHRRVAKPMKVEDSDSDIEILPHAPSTPPRTRLAPILPSNLRVGLTSLTSSHRPVVPQSL
;
A
#
# COMPACT_ATOMS: atom_id res chain seq x y z
N MET A 1 20.14 14.40 29.50
CA MET A 1 19.42 14.37 28.20
C MET A 1 17.91 14.65 28.31
N SER A 2 17.28 14.63 29.50
CA SER A 2 15.84 14.88 29.68
C SER A 2 15.38 16.28 29.22
N ASN A 3 16.16 17.33 29.49
CA ASN A 3 15.72 18.72 29.27
C ASN A 3 15.61 19.14 27.80
N TYR A 4 16.38 18.52 26.89
CA TYR A 4 16.34 18.83 25.46
C TYR A 4 14.98 18.49 24.84
N LYS A 5 14.51 17.26 25.07
CA LYS A 5 13.23 16.78 24.52
C LYS A 5 12.06 17.59 25.06
N THR A 6 12.04 17.90 26.35
CA THR A 6 10.97 18.68 26.97
C THR A 6 10.95 20.13 26.48
N SER A 7 12.11 20.73 26.18
CA SER A 7 12.21 22.12 25.72
C SER A 7 11.80 22.31 24.26
N ILE A 8 11.95 21.28 23.42
CA ILE A 8 11.70 21.37 21.97
C ILE A 8 10.37 20.75 21.59
N ASN A 9 9.94 19.69 22.27
CA ASN A 9 8.66 19.08 21.94
C ASN A 9 7.54 20.04 22.38
N PRO A 10 6.63 20.41 21.47
CA PRO A 10 5.45 21.19 21.84
C PRO A 10 4.62 20.42 22.87
N SER A 11 3.83 21.15 23.67
CA SER A 11 2.92 20.51 24.62
C SER A 11 1.98 19.56 23.88
N PRO A 12 1.61 18.39 24.45
CA PRO A 12 0.67 17.47 23.82
C PRO A 12 -0.69 18.11 23.48
N GLN A 13 -1.09 19.14 24.22
CA GLN A 13 -2.33 19.88 23.99
C GLN A 13 -2.19 20.99 22.94
N THR A 14 -0.97 21.29 22.48
CA THR A 14 -0.75 22.31 21.44
C THR A 14 -1.27 21.79 20.11
N ARG A 15 -2.03 22.63 19.40
CA ARG A 15 -2.52 22.35 18.05
C ARG A 15 -1.35 22.04 17.11
N PHE A 16 -1.52 21.03 16.26
CA PHE A 16 -0.47 20.48 15.37
C PHE A 16 0.71 19.80 16.06
N SER A 17 0.64 19.56 17.38
CA SER A 17 1.55 18.64 18.03
C SER A 17 1.35 17.20 17.54
N GLN A 18 2.28 16.31 17.87
CA GLN A 18 2.17 14.90 17.55
C GLN A 18 0.90 14.28 18.16
N GLU A 19 0.59 14.63 19.40
CA GLU A 19 -0.59 14.13 20.10
C GLU A 19 -1.89 14.67 19.49
N TYR A 20 -1.88 15.94 19.03
CA TYR A 20 -2.99 16.50 18.27
C TYR A 20 -3.30 15.62 17.06
N PHE A 21 -2.33 15.34 16.18
CA PHE A 21 -2.55 14.48 15.01
C PHE A 21 -2.95 13.04 15.39
N ASN A 22 -2.32 12.45 16.41
CA ASN A 22 -2.68 11.11 16.91
C ASN A 22 -4.11 11.03 17.48
N SER A 23 -4.71 12.15 17.86
CA SER A 23 -6.06 12.21 18.40
C SER A 23 -7.14 12.44 17.33
N LEU A 24 -6.77 12.89 16.12
CA LEU A 24 -7.74 13.23 15.09
C LEU A 24 -8.42 11.98 14.51
N THR A 25 -9.74 12.06 14.39
CA THR A 25 -10.53 11.13 13.59
C THR A 25 -10.31 11.37 12.09
N LEU A 26 -10.73 10.45 11.24
CA LEU A 26 -10.75 10.65 9.78
C LEU A 26 -11.51 11.92 9.41
N HIS A 27 -12.68 12.14 10.00
CA HIS A 27 -13.46 13.35 9.79
C HIS A 27 -12.74 14.60 10.32
N GLY A 28 -12.10 14.51 11.49
CA GLY A 28 -11.34 15.62 12.07
C GLY A 28 -10.13 16.01 11.23
N ALA A 29 -9.38 15.03 10.73
CA ALA A 29 -8.24 15.24 9.83
C ALA A 29 -8.69 15.80 8.47
N ALA A 30 -9.78 15.28 7.91
CA ALA A 30 -10.31 15.76 6.64
C ALA A 30 -10.77 17.22 6.67
N ASN A 31 -11.20 17.70 7.84
CA ASN A 31 -11.86 18.99 8.04
C ASN A 31 -11.14 19.88 9.07
N ILE A 32 -9.81 19.85 9.12
CA ILE A 32 -9.05 20.76 9.99
C ILE A 32 -9.28 22.20 9.51
N ALA A 33 -10.15 22.94 10.21
CA ALA A 33 -10.35 24.37 9.96
C ALA A 33 -9.01 25.10 10.11
N ASP A 34 -8.68 26.06 9.24
CA ASP A 34 -7.43 26.83 9.30
C ASP A 34 -6.15 25.98 9.30
N TYR A 35 -6.09 24.91 8.49
CA TYR A 35 -4.81 24.25 8.22
C TYR A 35 -3.83 25.27 7.59
N PRO A 36 -2.61 25.44 8.13
CA PRO A 36 -1.71 26.50 7.69
C PRO A 36 -1.26 26.27 6.24
N GLN A 37 -1.08 27.36 5.51
CA GLN A 37 -0.57 27.30 4.16
C GLN A 37 0.93 27.02 4.20
N ILE A 38 1.36 25.94 3.56
CA ILE A 38 2.79 25.66 3.37
C ILE A 38 3.30 26.53 2.22
N ALA A 39 4.27 27.40 2.50
CA ALA A 39 4.93 28.23 1.50
C ALA A 39 5.70 27.37 0.49
N PRO A 40 5.91 27.84 -0.77
CA PRO A 40 6.71 27.11 -1.74
C PRO A 40 8.15 26.85 -1.25
N ALA A 41 8.78 25.77 -1.72
CA ALA A 41 10.20 25.52 -1.44
C ALA A 41 11.08 26.68 -1.92
N GLY A 42 12.12 27.02 -1.15
CA GLY A 42 12.95 28.20 -1.37
C GLY A 42 12.37 29.49 -0.77
N SER A 43 11.28 29.41 -0.02
CA SER A 43 10.68 30.57 0.68
C SER A 43 11.60 31.11 1.78
N VAL A 44 12.40 30.27 2.43
CA VAL A 44 13.39 30.70 3.42
C VAL A 44 14.66 31.15 2.72
N VAL A 45 14.93 32.45 2.72
CA VAL A 45 16.11 33.06 2.09
C VAL A 45 17.34 33.08 2.99
N GLY A 46 17.14 32.94 4.31
CA GLY A 46 18.21 32.88 5.29
C GLY A 46 17.68 32.65 6.71
N TRP A 47 18.56 32.26 7.61
CA TRP A 47 18.20 32.08 9.02
C TRP A 47 19.43 32.24 9.92
N THR A 48 19.22 32.60 11.19
CA THR A 48 20.27 32.71 12.21
C THR A 48 19.78 32.22 13.57
N TRP A 49 20.65 31.55 14.34
CA TRP A 49 20.31 31.09 15.69
C TRP A 49 20.30 32.25 16.69
N SER A 50 19.33 32.27 17.60
CA SER A 50 19.25 33.24 18.69
C SER A 50 19.20 32.55 20.06
N LYS A 51 19.81 33.20 21.05
CA LYS A 51 19.74 32.78 22.47
C LYS A 51 18.50 33.32 23.17
N GLU A 52 17.76 34.21 22.52
CA GLU A 52 16.49 34.72 23.00
C GLU A 52 15.48 33.58 23.16
N GLU A 53 14.82 33.53 24.31
CA GLU A 53 13.72 32.60 24.59
C GLU A 53 12.41 33.40 24.48
N PRO A 54 11.78 33.43 23.29
CA PRO A 54 10.61 34.25 23.09
C PRO A 54 9.44 33.70 23.92
N THR A 55 8.73 34.60 24.59
CA THR A 55 7.51 34.27 25.34
C THR A 55 6.23 34.61 24.56
N ASP A 56 6.37 35.21 23.37
CA ASP A 56 5.25 35.59 22.52
C ASP A 56 4.59 34.34 21.90
N PRO A 57 3.26 34.16 22.03
CA PRO A 57 2.51 33.13 21.30
C PRO A 57 2.82 33.06 19.81
N GLN A 58 3.08 34.19 19.13
CA GLN A 58 3.43 34.23 17.70
C GLN A 58 4.77 33.51 17.40
N ALA A 59 5.68 33.45 18.38
CA ALA A 59 6.96 32.75 18.23
C ALA A 59 6.88 31.27 18.63
N MET A 60 5.88 30.89 19.44
CA MET A 60 5.76 29.55 20.03
C MET A 60 4.71 28.65 19.39
N THR A 61 3.69 29.22 18.73
CA THR A 61 2.55 28.50 18.16
C THR A 61 2.30 28.91 16.70
N ILE A 62 1.63 28.05 15.92
CA ILE A 62 1.19 28.36 14.55
C ILE A 62 -0.18 29.06 14.64
N LEU A 63 -0.27 30.29 14.14
CA LEU A 63 -1.50 31.07 14.17
C LEU A 63 -2.42 30.69 12.98
N PRO A 64 -3.74 30.88 13.11
CA PRO A 64 -4.66 30.70 11.98
C PRO A 64 -4.27 31.59 10.78
N GLY A 65 -4.20 30.99 9.59
CA GLY A 65 -3.83 31.69 8.35
C GLY A 65 -2.34 32.03 8.20
N GLU A 66 -1.49 31.66 9.17
CA GLU A 66 -0.05 31.88 9.08
C GLU A 66 0.59 30.99 7.99
N PRO A 67 1.31 31.57 7.01
CA PRO A 67 2.10 30.78 6.08
C PRO A 67 3.33 30.22 6.80
N ILE A 68 3.59 28.92 6.63
CA ILE A 68 4.73 28.23 7.25
C ILE A 68 5.76 27.78 6.20
N PRO A 69 7.05 27.68 6.54
CA PRO A 69 8.06 27.15 5.63
C PRO A 69 7.79 25.71 5.14
N ALA A 70 8.21 25.42 3.91
CA ALA A 70 8.22 24.05 3.37
C ALA A 70 9.24 23.16 4.08
N LYS A 71 8.98 21.84 4.05
CA LYS A 71 9.88 20.80 4.58
C LYS A 71 11.33 20.96 4.10
N ASP A 72 11.52 21.26 2.82
CA ASP A 72 12.85 21.36 2.19
C ASP A 72 13.66 22.53 2.76
N ASP A 73 12.99 23.62 3.15
CA ASP A 73 13.62 24.80 3.75
C ASP A 73 14.05 24.55 5.21
N LEU A 74 13.47 23.55 5.88
CA LEU A 74 13.73 23.23 7.28
C LEU A 74 14.91 22.29 7.48
N GLY A 75 15.35 21.56 6.45
CA GLY A 75 16.32 20.47 6.57
C GLY A 75 17.60 20.87 7.30
N THR A 76 18.21 21.99 6.92
CA THR A 76 19.47 22.48 7.53
C THR A 76 19.26 23.00 8.96
N ILE A 77 18.11 23.63 9.23
CA ILE A 77 17.75 24.09 10.58
C ILE A 77 17.62 22.87 11.51
N LEU A 78 16.81 21.88 11.10
CA LEU A 78 16.55 20.66 11.85
C LEU A 78 17.81 19.81 12.07
N ALA A 79 18.71 19.73 11.08
CA ALA A 79 19.97 19.00 11.23
C ALA A 79 20.87 19.58 12.33
N ASN A 80 20.76 20.90 12.59
CA ASN A 80 21.58 21.61 13.56
C ASN A 80 20.90 21.86 14.92
N PHE A 81 19.65 21.41 15.10
CA PHE A 81 18.84 21.62 16.30
C PHE A 81 19.56 21.26 17.61
N HIS A 82 20.13 20.06 17.66
CA HIS A 82 20.78 19.56 18.88
C HIS A 82 22.03 20.34 19.25
N SER A 83 22.84 20.69 18.25
CA SER A 83 24.05 21.51 18.44
C SER A 83 23.68 22.92 18.88
N ALA A 84 22.70 23.55 18.23
CA ALA A 84 22.23 24.88 18.58
C ALA A 84 21.71 24.94 20.02
N TRP A 85 20.89 23.97 20.44
CA TRP A 85 20.37 23.91 21.80
C TRP A 85 21.48 23.75 22.85
N LYS A 86 22.48 22.90 22.58
CA LYS A 86 23.67 22.73 23.44
C LYS A 86 24.45 24.03 23.61
N ASN A 87 24.50 24.86 22.56
CA ASN A 87 25.17 26.17 22.57
C ASN A 87 24.32 27.29 23.22
N GLY A 88 23.19 26.94 23.84
CA GLY A 88 22.32 27.87 24.55
C GLY A 88 21.33 28.60 23.65
N HIS A 89 21.20 28.22 22.38
CA HIS A 89 20.16 28.78 21.50
C HIS A 89 18.78 28.21 21.86
N ARG A 90 17.76 29.06 21.80
CA ARG A 90 16.36 28.74 22.13
C ARG A 90 15.38 29.13 21.02
N SER A 91 15.86 29.85 20.02
CA SER A 91 15.07 30.30 18.89
C SER A 91 15.91 30.43 17.63
N VAL A 92 15.22 30.60 16.50
CA VAL A 92 15.80 30.87 15.18
C VAL A 92 15.09 32.08 14.58
N VAL A 93 15.87 33.04 14.08
CA VAL A 93 15.37 34.13 13.25
C VAL A 93 15.36 33.63 11.82
N ILE A 94 14.18 33.56 11.20
CA ILE A 94 13.99 33.14 9.82
C ILE A 94 13.69 34.36 8.96
N HIS A 95 14.46 34.53 7.90
CA HIS A 95 14.19 35.48 6.83
C HIS A 95 13.48 34.73 5.70
N THR A 96 12.26 35.14 5.40
CA THR A 96 11.38 34.47 4.44
C THR A 96 10.93 35.45 3.36
N CYS A 97 10.68 34.95 2.15
CA CYS A 97 10.05 35.66 1.06
C CYS A 97 8.82 34.87 0.59
N VAL A 98 7.63 35.38 0.88
CA VAL A 98 6.35 34.77 0.47
C VAL A 98 5.63 35.77 -0.41
N GLU A 99 5.25 35.35 -1.61
CA GLU A 99 4.56 36.21 -2.60
C GLU A 99 5.31 37.53 -2.91
N GLY A 100 6.66 37.48 -2.87
CA GLY A 100 7.53 38.63 -3.12
C GLY A 100 7.66 39.59 -1.95
N GLN A 101 7.05 39.31 -0.80
CA GLN A 101 7.17 40.09 0.42
C GLN A 101 8.17 39.45 1.38
N ALA A 102 9.12 40.25 1.86
CA ALA A 102 10.15 39.79 2.79
C ALA A 102 9.69 39.95 4.24
N TYR A 103 9.83 38.87 5.01
CA TYR A 103 9.49 38.80 6.42
C TYR A 103 10.71 38.40 7.24
N THR A 104 10.81 38.88 8.48
CA THR A 104 11.78 38.41 9.46
C THR A 104 11.01 37.97 10.70
N LEU A 105 11.09 36.69 11.02
CA LEU A 105 10.26 36.05 12.04
C LEU A 105 11.16 35.37 13.07
N LEU A 106 10.84 35.52 14.35
CA LEU A 106 11.53 34.84 15.44
C LEU A 106 10.70 33.63 15.86
N TYR A 107 11.22 32.42 15.67
CA TYR A 107 10.55 31.18 16.05
C TYR A 107 11.28 30.49 17.19
N HIS A 108 10.54 30.14 18.25
CA HIS A 108 11.01 29.20 19.25
C HIS A 108 11.24 27.81 18.61
N LEU A 109 12.17 27.02 19.16
CA LEU A 109 12.45 25.68 18.63
C LEU A 109 11.21 24.77 18.61
N SER A 110 10.28 24.94 19.56
CA SER A 110 9.01 24.20 19.56
C SER A 110 8.08 24.54 18.40
N LYS A 111 8.12 25.79 17.91
CA LYS A 111 7.32 26.19 16.75
C LYS A 111 7.86 25.57 15.45
N ILE A 112 9.18 25.51 15.30
CA ILE A 112 9.81 24.78 14.19
C ILE A 112 9.41 23.30 14.21
N GLU A 113 9.33 22.70 15.39
CA GLU A 113 8.86 21.31 15.53
C GLU A 113 7.38 21.15 15.13
N LEU A 114 6.51 22.10 15.50
CA LEU A 114 5.13 22.13 15.00
C LEU A 114 5.08 22.26 13.47
N ILE A 115 5.86 23.17 12.89
CA ILE A 115 5.96 23.37 11.43
C ILE A 115 6.42 22.07 10.75
N ARG A 116 7.41 21.37 11.33
CA ARG A 116 7.88 20.06 10.86
C ARG A 116 6.74 19.04 10.85
N LEU A 117 5.97 18.95 11.93
CA LEU A 117 4.83 18.02 12.04
C LEU A 117 3.74 18.34 11.02
N VAL A 118 3.37 19.61 10.83
CA VAL A 118 2.42 20.01 9.79
C VAL A 118 2.90 19.58 8.40
N ASN A 119 4.18 19.77 8.08
CA ASN A 119 4.74 19.33 6.81
C ASN A 119 4.73 17.79 6.66
N ILE A 120 4.93 17.04 7.75
CA ILE A 120 4.84 15.57 7.75
C ILE A 120 3.39 15.11 7.51
N TYR A 121 2.42 15.77 8.15
CA TYR A 121 1.02 15.36 8.13
C TYR A 121 0.17 16.00 7.02
N ASP A 122 0.70 16.93 6.22
CA ASP A 122 -0.03 17.54 5.09
C ASP A 122 -0.48 16.50 4.06
N SER A 123 0.39 15.57 3.66
CA SER A 123 0.02 14.50 2.72
C SER A 123 -1.04 13.54 3.30
N PRO A 124 -0.85 12.96 4.51
CA PRO A 124 -1.88 12.17 5.19
C PRO A 124 -3.24 12.89 5.34
N GLN A 125 -3.23 14.17 5.70
CA GLN A 125 -4.42 15.00 5.84
C GLN A 125 -5.18 15.11 4.51
N ARG A 126 -4.50 15.46 3.41
CA ARG A 126 -5.12 15.57 2.08
C ARG A 126 -5.64 14.23 1.57
N LYS A 127 -4.92 13.14 1.85
CA LYS A 127 -5.34 11.76 1.54
C LYS A 127 -6.63 11.42 2.29
N ALA A 128 -6.73 11.73 3.59
CA ALA A 128 -7.95 11.55 4.38
C ALA A 128 -9.14 12.37 3.84
N SER A 129 -8.95 13.65 3.51
CA SER A 129 -9.99 14.48 2.89
C SER A 129 -10.50 13.89 1.58
N SER A 130 -9.58 13.44 0.71
CA SER A 130 -9.94 12.88 -0.59
C SER A 130 -10.65 11.53 -0.46
N LEU A 131 -10.22 10.69 0.49
CA LEU A 131 -10.83 9.41 0.81
C LEU A 131 -12.29 9.58 1.25
N LEU A 132 -12.57 10.46 2.22
CA LEU A 132 -13.94 10.69 2.69
C LEU A 132 -14.84 11.25 1.59
N ARG A 133 -14.37 12.26 0.85
CA ARG A 133 -15.13 12.80 -0.28
C ARG A 133 -15.46 11.73 -1.32
N HIS A 134 -14.53 10.82 -1.61
CA HIS A 134 -14.78 9.72 -2.55
C HIS A 134 -15.86 8.76 -2.04
N LEU A 135 -15.81 8.38 -0.77
CA LEU A 135 -16.81 7.51 -0.14
C LEU A 135 -18.20 8.17 -0.09
N GLU A 136 -18.27 9.50 0.06
CA GLU A 136 -19.53 10.25 0.12
C GLU A 136 -20.16 10.50 -1.25
N GLU A 137 -19.36 10.79 -2.27
CA GLU A 137 -19.85 11.36 -3.53
C GLU A 137 -19.65 10.47 -4.76
N ARG A 138 -18.64 9.60 -4.77
CA ARG A 138 -18.09 9.04 -6.02
C ARG A 138 -17.94 7.53 -6.05
N SER A 139 -18.07 6.86 -4.91
CA SER A 139 -17.90 5.42 -4.86
C SER A 139 -18.96 4.70 -5.68
N THR A 140 -18.50 3.83 -6.58
CA THR A 140 -19.36 2.93 -7.37
C THR A 140 -19.92 1.79 -6.54
N VAL A 141 -19.29 1.48 -5.40
CA VAL A 141 -19.74 0.49 -4.42
C VAL A 141 -20.04 1.22 -3.11
N PRO A 142 -21.29 1.62 -2.84
CA PRO A 142 -21.59 2.45 -1.68
C PRO A 142 -21.36 1.69 -0.37
N LEU A 143 -20.68 2.35 0.57
CA LEU A 143 -20.63 1.91 1.96
C LEU A 143 -21.96 2.25 2.65
N ALA A 144 -22.47 1.36 3.50
CA ALA A 144 -23.71 1.63 4.23
C ALA A 144 -23.55 2.91 5.09
N PRO A 145 -24.54 3.83 5.13
CA PRO A 145 -24.39 5.12 5.82
C PRO A 145 -23.91 5.01 7.27
N ALA A 146 -24.48 4.08 8.04
CA ALA A 146 -24.07 3.85 9.43
C ALA A 146 -22.59 3.41 9.55
N MET A 147 -22.09 2.62 8.60
CA MET A 147 -20.68 2.21 8.57
C MET A 147 -19.76 3.36 8.15
N LEU A 148 -20.22 4.23 7.24
CA LEU A 148 -19.47 5.43 6.87
C LEU A 148 -19.35 6.40 8.05
N ASP A 149 -20.44 6.61 8.79
CA ASP A 149 -20.43 7.45 9.99
C ASP A 149 -19.51 6.88 11.06
N GLU A 150 -19.50 5.56 11.24
CA GLU A 150 -18.57 4.88 12.14
C GLU A 150 -17.11 5.04 11.68
N PHE A 151 -16.83 4.80 10.40
CA PHE A 151 -15.50 4.95 9.82
C PHE A 151 -14.94 6.37 9.97
N LYS A 152 -15.79 7.39 9.80
CA LYS A 152 -15.44 8.81 10.03
C LYS A 152 -14.91 9.08 11.45
N GLN A 153 -15.32 8.29 12.44
CA GLN A 153 -14.89 8.43 13.83
C GLN A 153 -13.61 7.65 14.16
N CYS A 154 -13.14 6.74 13.31
CA CYS A 154 -11.85 6.08 13.50
C CYS A 154 -10.70 7.11 13.41
N LYS A 155 -9.60 6.91 14.15
CA LYS A 155 -8.45 7.81 14.04
C LYS A 155 -7.76 7.59 12.70
N PHE A 156 -7.42 8.66 11.99
CA PHE A 156 -6.88 8.51 10.63
C PHE A 156 -5.49 7.85 10.61
N LEU A 157 -4.77 7.92 11.73
CA LEU A 157 -3.48 7.25 11.98
C LEU A 157 -3.62 5.89 12.69
N ASP A 158 -4.83 5.39 12.90
CA ASP A 158 -4.97 4.00 13.35
C ASP A 158 -4.55 3.05 12.22
N GLY A 159 -3.86 1.97 12.61
CA GLY A 159 -3.61 0.86 11.70
C GLY A 159 -4.88 0.04 11.46
N ILE A 160 -4.98 -0.59 10.29
CA ILE A 160 -6.10 -1.49 10.02
C ILE A 160 -6.09 -2.66 11.00
N LYS A 161 -7.29 -3.08 11.42
CA LYS A 161 -7.52 -4.13 12.42
C LYS A 161 -7.96 -5.40 11.73
N GLY A 162 -7.77 -6.55 12.39
CA GLY A 162 -8.19 -7.85 11.86
C GLY A 162 -7.07 -8.67 11.22
N PHE A 163 -5.92 -8.04 10.94
CA PHE A 163 -4.80 -8.67 10.24
C PHE A 163 -3.65 -9.02 11.19
N TYR A 164 -2.82 -9.96 10.76
CA TYR A 164 -1.69 -10.43 11.53
C TYR A 164 -0.55 -9.41 11.60
N SER A 165 -0.11 -8.87 10.45
CA SER A 165 1.12 -8.05 10.38
C SER A 165 1.00 -6.72 9.65
N THR A 166 -0.19 -6.32 9.20
CA THR A 166 -0.32 -5.07 8.44
C THR A 166 -0.09 -3.83 9.31
N LYS A 167 0.66 -2.86 8.77
CA LYS A 167 1.12 -1.65 9.49
C LYS A 167 0.67 -0.34 8.84
N TYR A 168 -0.23 -0.40 7.87
CA TYR A 168 -0.69 0.78 7.15
C TYR A 168 -1.84 1.47 7.86
N HIS A 169 -1.86 2.80 7.76
CA HIS A 169 -2.84 3.67 8.41
C HIS A 169 -4.13 3.78 7.59
N LEU A 170 -5.24 4.15 8.23
CA LEU A 170 -6.53 4.28 7.53
C LEU A 170 -6.51 5.32 6.38
N TYR A 171 -5.73 6.40 6.48
CA TYR A 171 -5.63 7.37 5.37
C TYR A 171 -4.97 6.78 4.10
N GLU A 172 -4.20 5.69 4.22
CA GLU A 172 -3.48 5.06 3.09
C GLU A 172 -4.43 4.28 2.19
N LEU A 173 -5.66 4.00 2.65
CA LEU A 173 -6.77 3.54 1.81
C LEU A 173 -7.09 4.52 0.65
N PHE A 174 -6.57 5.75 0.67
CA PHE A 174 -6.57 6.65 -0.48
C PHE A 174 -6.00 5.99 -1.76
N CYS A 175 -5.10 5.01 -1.66
CA CYS A 175 -4.51 4.37 -2.84
C CYS A 175 -5.55 3.68 -3.75
N PHE A 176 -6.76 3.38 -3.26
CA PHE A 176 -7.87 2.88 -4.08
C PHE A 176 -8.59 3.94 -4.92
N LEU A 177 -8.17 5.21 -4.86
CA LEU A 177 -8.78 6.30 -5.63
C LEU A 177 -7.98 6.59 -6.91
N ASN A 178 -8.69 6.97 -7.98
CA ASN A 178 -8.15 7.58 -9.22
C ASN A 178 -6.91 6.88 -9.83
N GLU A 179 -6.87 5.55 -9.91
CA GLU A 179 -5.72 4.80 -10.44
C GLU A 179 -4.38 5.10 -9.74
N THR A 180 -4.41 5.50 -8.45
CA THR A 180 -3.19 5.62 -7.62
C THR A 180 -2.55 4.25 -7.41
N TRP A 181 -1.23 4.11 -7.56
CA TRP A 181 -0.58 2.82 -7.34
C TRP A 181 -0.90 2.23 -5.95
N ILE A 182 -1.35 0.96 -5.93
CA ILE A 182 -1.61 0.23 -4.69
C ILE A 182 -0.27 -0.05 -4.00
N GLU A 183 -0.19 0.27 -2.71
CA GLU A 183 1.00 -0.03 -1.92
C GLU A 183 1.07 -1.53 -1.60
N GLU A 184 2.30 -2.04 -1.45
CA GLU A 184 2.55 -3.48 -1.20
C GLU A 184 1.81 -3.99 0.03
N ASP A 185 1.87 -3.25 1.14
CA ASP A 185 1.21 -3.61 2.39
C ASP A 185 -0.32 -3.72 2.25
N LEU A 186 -0.93 -2.85 1.45
CA LEU A 186 -2.36 -2.88 1.16
C LEU A 186 -2.74 -4.12 0.36
N LEU A 187 -1.93 -4.47 -0.65
CA LEU A 187 -2.15 -5.70 -1.41
C LEU A 187 -1.99 -6.93 -0.52
N CYS A 188 -0.95 -7.01 0.31
CA CYS A 188 -0.76 -8.11 1.25
C CYS A 188 -1.94 -8.25 2.23
N GLY A 189 -2.49 -7.13 2.73
CA GLY A 189 -3.71 -7.16 3.54
C GLY A 189 -4.93 -7.68 2.77
N LEU A 190 -5.08 -7.33 1.49
CA LEU A 190 -6.14 -7.88 0.64
C LEU A 190 -5.97 -9.37 0.35
N LEU A 191 -4.74 -9.84 0.20
CA LEU A 191 -4.43 -11.27 0.03
C LEU A 191 -4.75 -12.06 1.30
N GLU A 192 -4.42 -11.52 2.47
CA GLU A 192 -4.78 -12.08 3.77
C GLU A 192 -6.30 -12.12 3.95
N LEU A 193 -7.00 -11.04 3.57
CA LEU A 193 -8.47 -11.00 3.59
C LEU A 193 -9.07 -12.07 2.67
N ALA A 194 -8.58 -12.19 1.43
CA ALA A 194 -9.04 -13.19 0.48
C ALA A 194 -8.79 -14.63 0.97
N TYR A 195 -7.66 -14.87 1.65
CA TYR A 195 -7.35 -16.15 2.28
C TYR A 195 -8.41 -16.52 3.32
N PHE A 196 -8.70 -15.63 4.27
CA PHE A 196 -9.68 -15.91 5.32
C PHE A 196 -11.12 -15.95 4.78
N GLU A 197 -11.47 -15.05 3.87
CA GLU A 197 -12.80 -14.97 3.25
C GLU A 197 -13.16 -16.27 2.53
N LYS A 198 -12.22 -16.81 1.74
CA LYS A 198 -12.42 -18.08 1.06
C LYS A 198 -12.68 -19.22 2.05
N HIS A 199 -11.93 -19.29 3.15
CA HIS A 199 -12.16 -20.33 4.15
C HIS A 199 -13.49 -20.18 4.89
N ALA A 200 -13.90 -18.94 5.19
CA ALA A 200 -15.21 -18.67 5.76
C ALA A 200 -16.33 -19.13 4.81
N SER A 201 -16.17 -18.88 3.50
CA SER A 201 -17.08 -19.40 2.47
C SER A 201 -17.13 -20.92 2.45
N ASP A 202 -15.98 -21.60 2.51
CA ASP A 202 -15.94 -23.07 2.51
C ASP A 202 -16.66 -23.67 3.72
N ILE A 203 -16.54 -23.06 4.90
CA ILE A 203 -17.25 -23.49 6.11
C ILE A 203 -18.76 -23.24 6.00
N GLU A 204 -19.17 -22.14 5.38
CA GLU A 204 -20.60 -21.87 5.15
C GLU A 204 -21.21 -22.91 4.19
N ASP A 205 -20.47 -23.29 3.15
CA ASP A 205 -20.88 -24.30 2.18
C ASP A 205 -20.83 -25.73 2.77
N ASP A 206 -19.82 -26.03 3.59
CA ASP A 206 -19.65 -27.30 4.30
C ASP A 206 -19.18 -27.08 5.76
N PRO A 207 -20.11 -27.06 6.73
CA PRO A 207 -19.77 -26.88 8.14
C PRO A 207 -18.86 -27.97 8.73
N SER A 208 -18.71 -29.12 8.07
CA SER A 208 -17.79 -30.17 8.52
C SER A 208 -16.32 -29.79 8.36
N LEU A 209 -16.03 -28.79 7.53
CA LEU A 209 -14.71 -28.17 7.40
C LEU A 209 -14.37 -27.27 8.60
N TYR A 210 -15.30 -27.06 9.53
CA TYR A 210 -14.97 -26.31 10.74
C TYR A 210 -13.87 -27.01 11.55
N GLY A 211 -12.83 -26.24 11.91
CA GLY A 211 -11.65 -26.76 12.58
C GLY A 211 -10.70 -27.51 11.65
N SER A 212 -11.07 -27.77 10.39
CA SER A 212 -10.10 -28.13 9.37
C SER A 212 -9.31 -26.88 8.98
N ALA A 213 -8.13 -27.11 8.45
CA ALA A 213 -7.30 -26.02 8.02
C ALA A 213 -7.63 -25.63 6.56
N PRO A 214 -7.42 -24.37 6.14
CA PRO A 214 -7.75 -23.93 4.79
C PRO A 214 -7.06 -24.79 3.73
N ALA A 215 -7.83 -25.20 2.72
CA ALA A 215 -7.35 -26.02 1.60
C ALA A 215 -6.60 -25.20 0.54
N HIS A 216 -6.34 -23.93 0.80
CA HIS A 216 -5.63 -23.03 -0.10
C HIS A 216 -4.49 -22.32 0.62
N ILE A 217 -3.55 -21.82 -0.17
CA ILE A 217 -2.43 -20.98 0.26
C ILE A 217 -2.38 -19.76 -0.65
N VAL A 218 -2.20 -18.57 -0.07
CA VAL A 218 -2.05 -17.29 -0.77
C VAL A 218 -0.80 -16.58 -0.26
N LEU A 219 0.30 -16.73 -0.97
CA LEU A 219 1.61 -16.25 -0.52
C LEU A 219 1.74 -14.73 -0.74
N PRO A 220 2.30 -13.99 0.25
CA PRO A 220 2.55 -12.55 0.14
C PRO A 220 3.61 -12.23 -0.91
N THR A 221 3.74 -10.94 -1.26
CA THR A 221 4.61 -10.45 -2.34
C THR A 221 6.10 -10.66 -2.10
N ASP A 222 6.52 -10.74 -0.84
CA ASP A 222 7.90 -10.95 -0.42
C ASP A 222 8.33 -12.43 -0.47
N PHE A 223 7.38 -13.37 -0.43
CA PHE A 223 7.66 -14.81 -0.42
C PHE A 223 8.58 -15.23 -1.56
N LEU A 224 8.34 -14.76 -2.78
CA LEU A 224 9.14 -15.17 -3.94
C LEU A 224 10.57 -14.63 -3.88
N SER A 225 10.78 -13.47 -3.25
CA SER A 225 12.13 -12.96 -3.00
C SER A 225 12.87 -13.85 -2.01
N ASP A 226 12.17 -14.31 -0.97
CA ASP A 226 12.73 -15.22 0.03
C ASP A 226 13.02 -16.61 -0.55
N ALA A 227 12.12 -17.12 -1.39
CA ALA A 227 12.31 -18.37 -2.12
C ALA A 227 13.55 -18.31 -3.02
N PHE A 228 13.77 -17.17 -3.69
CA PHE A 228 14.97 -16.96 -4.53
C PHE A 228 16.25 -17.03 -3.70
N ALA A 229 16.27 -16.38 -2.53
CA ALA A 229 17.40 -16.44 -1.61
C ALA A 229 17.63 -17.85 -1.07
N PHE A 230 16.55 -18.59 -0.82
CA PHE A 230 16.58 -19.98 -0.35
C PHE A 230 17.19 -20.93 -1.39
N SER A 231 16.73 -20.90 -2.64
CA SER A 231 17.22 -21.78 -3.71
C SER A 231 18.68 -21.49 -4.10
N GLY A 232 19.16 -20.27 -3.88
CA GLY A 232 20.56 -19.89 -4.09
C GLY A 232 21.56 -20.44 -3.06
N GLY A 233 21.10 -21.24 -2.08
CA GLY A 233 21.96 -21.79 -1.01
C GLY A 233 22.37 -20.77 0.06
N ASN A 234 21.81 -19.55 0.03
CA ASN A 234 22.06 -18.51 1.03
C ASN A 234 21.15 -18.69 2.26
N VAL A 235 21.32 -19.82 2.95
CA VAL A 235 20.50 -20.21 4.12
C VAL A 235 20.58 -19.17 5.25
N PHE A 236 21.70 -18.45 5.39
CA PHE A 236 21.87 -17.42 6.42
C PHE A 236 21.04 -16.14 6.20
N LEU A 237 20.56 -15.90 4.97
CA LEU A 237 19.75 -14.72 4.64
C LEU A 237 18.28 -15.06 4.39
N SER A 238 17.93 -16.34 4.34
CA SER A 238 16.58 -16.79 4.02
C SER A 238 15.70 -16.78 5.27
N SER A 239 14.50 -16.21 5.16
CA SER A 239 13.48 -16.32 6.19
C SER A 239 13.12 -17.79 6.42
N SER A 240 12.64 -18.15 7.62
CA SER A 240 12.11 -19.51 7.86
C SER A 240 10.76 -19.74 7.16
N THR A 241 10.23 -18.76 6.43
CA THR A 241 8.90 -18.79 5.81
C THR A 241 8.73 -19.95 4.82
N PRO A 242 9.63 -20.18 3.84
CA PRO A 242 9.49 -21.33 2.93
C PRO A 242 9.44 -22.67 3.67
N LEU A 243 10.24 -22.83 4.74
CA LEU A 243 10.24 -24.05 5.55
C LEU A 243 8.91 -24.23 6.30
N ARG A 244 8.38 -23.18 6.92
CA ARG A 244 7.09 -23.22 7.62
C ARG A 244 5.95 -23.58 6.67
N ILE A 245 5.98 -23.05 5.45
CA ILE A 245 4.98 -23.37 4.43
C ILE A 245 5.13 -24.81 3.92
N ARG A 246 6.34 -25.34 3.79
CA ARG A 246 6.52 -26.78 3.51
C ARG A 246 5.92 -27.66 4.60
N ILE A 247 6.17 -27.36 5.87
CA ILE A 247 5.56 -28.09 7.00
C ILE A 247 4.04 -28.04 6.92
N ARG A 248 3.49 -26.87 6.57
CA ARG A 248 2.05 -26.68 6.33
C ARG A 248 1.54 -27.58 5.20
N LEU A 249 2.24 -27.61 4.06
CA LEU A 249 1.92 -28.44 2.89
C LEU A 249 2.02 -29.95 3.18
N GLU A 250 2.93 -30.37 4.06
CA GLU A 250 3.09 -31.78 4.46
C GLU A 250 2.03 -32.22 5.47
N SER A 251 1.62 -31.33 6.37
CA SER A 251 0.72 -31.67 7.48
C SER A 251 -0.75 -31.53 7.16
N THR A 252 -1.12 -30.87 6.05
CA THR A 252 -2.53 -30.62 5.71
C THR A 252 -2.84 -30.74 4.23
N HIS A 253 -4.13 -30.94 3.94
CA HIS A 253 -4.62 -31.00 2.57
C HIS A 253 -4.67 -29.60 1.95
N VAL A 254 -3.94 -29.38 0.86
CA VAL A 254 -3.96 -28.16 0.06
C VAL A 254 -4.32 -28.50 -1.38
N SER A 255 -5.34 -27.84 -1.91
CA SER A 255 -5.82 -27.95 -3.29
C SER A 255 -5.37 -26.80 -4.18
N THR A 256 -5.04 -25.64 -3.62
CA THR A 256 -4.74 -24.44 -4.41
C THR A 256 -3.60 -23.65 -3.79
N ILE A 257 -2.63 -23.24 -4.60
CA ILE A 257 -1.51 -22.38 -4.18
C ILE A 257 -1.48 -21.15 -5.09
N CYS A 258 -1.56 -19.98 -4.49
CA CYS A 258 -1.44 -18.69 -5.15
C CYS A 258 -0.23 -17.95 -4.58
N ALA A 259 0.44 -17.14 -5.40
CA ALA A 259 1.53 -16.28 -4.97
C ALA A 259 1.46 -14.94 -5.71
N ALA A 260 1.53 -13.84 -4.96
CA ALA A 260 1.74 -12.52 -5.55
C ALA A 260 3.24 -12.23 -5.66
N ARG A 261 3.61 -11.36 -6.58
CA ARG A 261 4.99 -10.89 -6.77
C ARG A 261 4.98 -9.39 -7.01
N LEU A 262 5.89 -8.66 -6.37
CA LEU A 262 6.18 -7.28 -6.71
C LEU A 262 7.55 -7.20 -7.37
N GLU A 263 7.59 -6.76 -8.64
CA GLU A 263 8.82 -6.56 -9.39
C GLU A 263 8.78 -5.19 -10.09
N HIS A 264 9.78 -4.35 -9.86
CA HIS A 264 9.90 -3.01 -10.46
C HIS A 264 8.62 -2.15 -10.34
N LYS A 265 7.96 -2.16 -9.17
CA LYS A 265 6.67 -1.47 -8.90
C LYS A 265 5.47 -2.02 -9.67
N HIS A 266 5.58 -3.23 -10.22
CA HIS A 266 4.50 -3.92 -10.91
C HIS A 266 4.15 -5.23 -10.21
N PHE A 267 2.85 -5.48 -10.02
CA PHE A 267 2.38 -6.71 -9.42
C PHE A 267 2.06 -7.77 -10.48
N THR A 268 2.55 -8.98 -10.25
CA THR A 268 2.14 -10.18 -11.00
C THR A 268 1.69 -11.27 -10.02
N ALA A 269 1.07 -12.32 -10.54
CA ALA A 269 0.62 -13.45 -9.72
C ALA A 269 0.89 -14.79 -10.39
N LEU A 270 0.94 -15.82 -9.56
CA LEU A 270 0.87 -17.21 -9.97
C LEU A 270 -0.26 -17.91 -9.24
N ALA A 271 -0.90 -18.85 -9.91
CA ALA A 271 -1.88 -19.74 -9.30
C ALA A 271 -1.64 -21.16 -9.80
N HIS A 272 -1.74 -22.13 -8.90
CA HIS A 272 -1.66 -23.55 -9.21
C HIS A 272 -2.77 -24.29 -8.49
N GLN A 273 -3.56 -25.01 -9.28
CA GLN A 273 -4.49 -25.99 -8.77
C GLN A 273 -3.77 -27.34 -8.69
N VAL A 274 -3.77 -27.96 -7.51
CA VAL A 274 -3.13 -29.25 -7.29
C VAL A 274 -3.71 -30.29 -8.25
N GLY A 275 -2.81 -31.05 -8.90
CA GLY A 275 -3.15 -31.99 -9.97
C GLY A 275 -3.05 -31.42 -11.38
N THR A 276 -2.83 -30.12 -11.56
CA THR A 276 -2.53 -29.53 -12.87
C THR A 276 -1.04 -29.60 -13.22
N GLU A 277 -0.71 -29.53 -14.50
CA GLU A 277 0.68 -29.66 -14.99
C GLU A 277 1.52 -28.39 -14.86
N ALA A 278 0.93 -27.24 -14.50
CA ALA A 278 1.59 -25.95 -14.54
C ALA A 278 1.04 -24.95 -13.52
N PHE A 279 1.85 -23.95 -13.21
CA PHE A 279 1.38 -22.68 -12.65
C PHE A 279 0.81 -21.80 -13.77
N LEU A 280 -0.27 -21.08 -13.48
CA LEU A 280 -0.83 -20.03 -14.34
C LEU A 280 -0.30 -18.67 -13.89
N HIS A 281 0.35 -17.95 -14.80
CA HIS A 281 0.92 -16.63 -14.57
C HIS A 281 0.00 -15.50 -15.03
N CYS A 282 -0.23 -14.55 -14.14
CA CYS A 282 -1.03 -13.37 -14.39
C CYS A 282 -0.13 -12.13 -14.41
N ASP A 283 -0.12 -11.44 -15.53
CA ASP A 283 0.45 -10.11 -15.69
C ASP A 283 -0.52 -9.24 -16.51
N SER A 284 -1.09 -8.21 -15.87
CA SER A 284 -2.04 -7.30 -16.52
C SER A 284 -1.39 -6.41 -17.60
N MET A 285 -0.05 -6.30 -17.65
CA MET A 285 0.65 -5.65 -18.78
C MET A 285 0.88 -6.61 -19.95
N HIS A 286 0.54 -7.89 -19.80
CA HIS A 286 0.85 -8.97 -20.74
C HIS A 286 2.35 -9.11 -21.00
N GLY A 287 3.18 -8.84 -20.00
CA GLY A 287 4.60 -9.14 -20.03
C GLY A 287 4.86 -10.65 -20.02
N GLY A 288 6.02 -11.04 -20.52
CA GLY A 288 6.51 -12.41 -20.40
C GLY A 288 6.85 -12.73 -18.94
N TYR A 289 6.86 -14.02 -18.61
CA TYR A 289 7.34 -14.52 -17.33
C TYR A 289 8.70 -15.20 -17.49
N ASP A 290 9.50 -15.16 -16.42
CA ASP A 290 10.72 -15.95 -16.33
C ASP A 290 10.35 -17.44 -16.23
N GLN A 291 10.89 -18.28 -17.12
CA GLN A 291 10.66 -19.72 -17.10
C GLN A 291 11.25 -20.39 -15.85
N THR A 292 12.23 -19.76 -15.20
CA THR A 292 12.82 -20.24 -13.96
C THR A 292 11.91 -20.06 -12.75
N LEU A 293 10.91 -19.17 -12.85
CA LEU A 293 10.01 -18.84 -11.73
C LEU A 293 9.24 -20.06 -11.22
N GLY A 294 8.74 -20.91 -12.13
CA GLY A 294 8.03 -22.14 -11.75
C GLY A 294 8.95 -23.15 -11.09
N MET A 295 10.18 -23.31 -11.59
CA MET A 295 11.19 -24.16 -10.97
C MET A 295 11.55 -23.67 -9.58
N MET A 296 11.70 -22.36 -9.37
CA MET A 296 12.03 -21.80 -8.06
C MET A 296 10.94 -22.05 -7.03
N ILE A 297 9.67 -21.88 -7.40
CA ILE A 297 8.54 -22.14 -6.51
C ILE A 297 8.41 -23.63 -6.25
N SER A 298 8.54 -24.46 -7.29
CA SER A 298 8.56 -25.91 -7.14
C SER A 298 9.68 -26.35 -6.20
N ASP A 299 10.90 -25.84 -6.37
CA ASP A 299 12.02 -26.12 -5.48
C ASP A 299 11.69 -25.66 -4.06
N ALA A 300 11.17 -24.45 -3.87
CA ALA A 300 10.89 -23.88 -2.56
C ALA A 300 9.73 -24.54 -1.82
N LEU A 301 8.74 -25.12 -2.51
CA LEU A 301 7.47 -25.57 -1.91
C LEU A 301 7.13 -27.04 -2.14
N SER A 302 7.78 -27.75 -3.06
CA SER A 302 7.50 -29.17 -3.26
C SER A 302 7.83 -29.98 -2.02
N THR A 303 6.95 -30.93 -1.71
CA THR A 303 7.10 -31.88 -0.61
C THR A 303 6.99 -33.30 -1.15
N PRO A 304 7.37 -34.34 -0.38
CA PRO A 304 7.20 -35.73 -0.82
C PRO A 304 5.74 -36.10 -1.13
N THR A 305 4.79 -35.44 -0.48
CA THR A 305 3.35 -35.67 -0.66
C THR A 305 2.70 -34.75 -1.69
N LEU A 306 3.34 -33.62 -2.00
CA LEU A 306 2.84 -32.62 -2.94
C LEU A 306 3.97 -32.14 -3.88
N PRO A 307 4.26 -32.88 -4.96
CA PRO A 307 5.19 -32.40 -5.99
C PRO A 307 4.53 -31.28 -6.79
N LEU A 308 5.20 -30.12 -6.86
CA LEU A 308 4.71 -28.96 -7.62
C LEU A 308 5.38 -28.90 -9.00
N PRO A 309 4.67 -28.49 -10.06
CA PRO A 309 5.25 -28.44 -11.39
C PRO A 309 6.26 -27.29 -11.54
N GLY A 310 7.34 -27.51 -12.29
CA GLY A 310 8.26 -26.41 -12.68
C GLY A 310 7.75 -25.56 -13.85
N LEU A 311 6.69 -26.00 -14.54
CA LEU A 311 6.15 -25.35 -15.73
C LEU A 311 5.25 -24.16 -15.38
N VAL A 312 5.41 -23.05 -16.11
CA VAL A 312 4.54 -21.88 -16.04
C VAL A 312 3.87 -21.66 -17.40
N ARG A 313 2.56 -21.37 -17.39
CA ARG A 313 1.73 -21.01 -18.55
C ARG A 313 1.09 -19.63 -18.33
N SER A 314 0.76 -18.92 -19.40
CA SER A 314 -0.02 -17.68 -19.28
C SER A 314 -1.43 -17.98 -18.77
N GLY A 315 -1.84 -17.26 -17.72
CA GLY A 315 -3.20 -17.24 -17.19
C GLY A 315 -4.08 -16.23 -17.94
N ASP A 316 -5.38 -16.35 -17.75
CA ASP A 316 -6.37 -15.48 -18.39
C ASP A 316 -6.58 -14.17 -17.60
N VAL A 317 -5.93 -13.09 -18.04
CA VAL A 317 -6.06 -11.74 -17.45
C VAL A 317 -6.24 -10.67 -18.52
N SER A 318 -7.09 -9.68 -18.22
CA SER A 318 -7.30 -8.52 -19.10
C SER A 318 -6.09 -7.59 -19.07
N ARG A 319 -5.86 -6.86 -20.18
CA ARG A 319 -4.76 -5.90 -20.26
C ARG A 319 -5.09 -4.58 -19.56
N GLN A 320 -4.14 -4.03 -18.81
CA GLN A 320 -4.21 -2.68 -18.25
C GLN A 320 -3.61 -1.63 -19.20
N GLY A 321 -4.08 -0.40 -19.07
CA GLY A 321 -3.58 0.76 -19.79
C GLY A 321 -3.81 0.73 -21.30
N GLN A 322 -3.10 1.58 -22.04
CA GLN A 322 -3.21 1.72 -23.50
C GLN A 322 -4.65 2.00 -23.99
N GLY A 323 -5.38 2.84 -23.25
CA GLY A 323 -6.79 3.16 -23.54
C GLY A 323 -7.79 2.13 -23.01
N ASN A 324 -7.34 1.04 -22.37
CA ASN A 324 -8.23 0.09 -21.71
C ASN A 324 -8.60 0.52 -20.28
N GLY A 325 -7.93 1.52 -19.72
CA GLY A 325 -8.06 1.95 -18.31
C GLY A 325 -7.22 1.08 -17.35
N GLY A 326 -7.26 1.41 -16.06
CA GLY A 326 -6.59 0.60 -15.03
C GLY A 326 -5.07 0.78 -14.90
N ASP A 327 -4.52 1.93 -15.32
CA ASP A 327 -3.05 2.14 -15.36
C ASP A 327 -2.35 1.90 -14.01
N GLY A 328 -3.02 2.15 -12.88
CA GLY A 328 -2.47 1.94 -11.53
C GLY A 328 -3.07 0.73 -10.80
N SER A 329 -3.60 -0.25 -11.54
CA SER A 329 -4.43 -1.32 -10.99
C SER A 329 -3.90 -2.73 -11.17
N CYS A 330 -2.59 -2.89 -11.42
CA CYS A 330 -1.97 -4.23 -11.51
C CYS A 330 -2.18 -5.05 -10.22
N GLY A 331 -2.11 -4.43 -9.04
CA GLY A 331 -2.40 -5.11 -7.77
C GLY A 331 -3.85 -5.61 -7.67
N ILE A 332 -4.81 -4.83 -8.19
CA ILE A 332 -6.24 -5.21 -8.22
C ILE A 332 -6.49 -6.33 -9.23
N ALA A 333 -5.83 -6.28 -10.39
CA ALA A 333 -5.88 -7.34 -11.38
C ALA A 333 -5.32 -8.66 -10.82
N VAL A 334 -4.19 -8.59 -10.10
CA VAL A 334 -3.59 -9.72 -9.37
C VAL A 334 -4.55 -10.29 -8.33
N LEU A 335 -5.15 -9.43 -7.49
CA LEU A 335 -6.11 -9.86 -6.48
C LEU A 335 -7.31 -10.60 -7.12
N ASN A 336 -7.91 -10.02 -8.17
CA ASN A 336 -9.04 -10.65 -8.87
C ASN A 336 -8.64 -12.00 -9.49
N PHE A 337 -7.45 -12.10 -10.08
CA PHE A 337 -6.94 -13.36 -10.61
C PHE A 337 -6.80 -14.43 -9.53
N ILE A 338 -6.25 -14.07 -8.36
CA ILE A 338 -6.11 -14.97 -7.21
C ILE A 338 -7.49 -15.39 -6.68
N GLN A 339 -8.41 -14.44 -6.45
CA GLN A 339 -9.77 -14.75 -5.99
C GLN A 339 -10.50 -15.71 -6.93
N ARG A 340 -10.34 -15.55 -8.26
CA ARG A 340 -10.90 -16.49 -9.24
C ARG A 340 -10.27 -17.88 -9.14
N ALA A 341 -8.95 -17.96 -8.95
CA ALA A 341 -8.24 -19.22 -8.76
C ALA A 341 -8.65 -19.95 -7.46
N LEU A 342 -9.05 -19.20 -6.42
CA LEU A 342 -9.60 -19.73 -5.17
C LEU A 342 -11.03 -20.29 -5.30
N GLY A 343 -11.57 -20.45 -6.50
CA GLY A 343 -12.90 -21.05 -6.68
C GLY A 343 -14.04 -20.04 -6.62
N HIS A 344 -13.77 -18.77 -6.97
CA HIS A 344 -14.81 -17.81 -7.33
C HIS A 344 -14.85 -17.57 -8.86
N PRO A 345 -15.10 -18.60 -9.71
CA PRO A 345 -15.09 -18.43 -11.16
C PRO A 345 -16.23 -17.54 -11.66
N GLU A 346 -17.35 -17.50 -10.91
CA GLU A 346 -18.49 -16.63 -11.17
C GLU A 346 -18.21 -15.16 -10.81
N SER A 347 -17.10 -14.89 -10.11
CA SER A 347 -16.70 -13.50 -9.88
C SER A 347 -16.37 -12.85 -11.22
N GLU A 348 -16.85 -11.62 -11.35
CA GLU A 348 -16.61 -10.82 -12.54
C GLU A 348 -15.11 -10.72 -12.81
N LYS A 349 -14.71 -10.96 -14.05
CA LYS A 349 -13.30 -10.81 -14.46
C LYS A 349 -12.95 -9.33 -14.48
N TRP A 350 -11.84 -8.98 -13.85
CA TRP A 350 -11.29 -7.64 -13.90
C TRP A 350 -10.98 -7.22 -15.34
N THR A 351 -11.34 -5.99 -15.68
CA THR A 351 -10.93 -5.31 -16.91
C THR A 351 -10.50 -3.89 -16.58
N GLY A 352 -9.66 -3.28 -17.41
CA GLY A 352 -9.27 -1.88 -17.20
C GLY A 352 -10.46 -0.91 -17.13
N GLN A 353 -11.56 -1.16 -17.87
CA GLN A 353 -12.76 -0.32 -17.81
C GLN A 353 -13.52 -0.44 -16.49
N LYS A 354 -13.43 -1.61 -15.83
CA LYS A 354 -14.06 -1.87 -14.53
C LYS A 354 -13.12 -1.64 -13.36
N SER A 355 -11.93 -1.12 -13.63
CA SER A 355 -10.88 -0.95 -12.62
C SER A 355 -11.37 -0.21 -11.37
N GLN A 356 -12.06 0.93 -11.54
CA GLN A 356 -12.58 1.69 -10.41
C GLN A 356 -13.62 0.91 -9.58
N TYR A 357 -14.44 0.07 -10.21
CA TYR A 357 -15.40 -0.78 -9.49
C TYR A 357 -14.70 -1.77 -8.57
N PHE A 358 -13.69 -2.49 -9.07
CA PHE A 358 -12.92 -3.42 -8.24
C PHE A 358 -12.12 -2.71 -7.14
N ARG A 359 -11.63 -1.50 -7.41
CA ARG A 359 -10.95 -0.66 -6.41
C ARG A 359 -11.89 -0.22 -5.30
N ASP A 360 -13.08 0.25 -5.66
CA ASP A 360 -14.12 0.63 -4.70
C ASP A 360 -14.57 -0.58 -3.88
N ARG A 361 -14.68 -1.75 -4.51
CA ARG A 361 -14.99 -2.99 -3.81
C ARG A 361 -13.91 -3.34 -2.78
N ALA A 362 -12.65 -3.35 -3.18
CA ALA A 362 -11.52 -3.63 -2.28
C ALA A 362 -11.44 -2.62 -1.13
N LEU A 363 -11.68 -1.33 -1.42
CA LEU A 363 -11.75 -0.27 -0.41
C LEU A 363 -12.86 -0.53 0.61
N VAL A 364 -14.08 -0.82 0.15
CA VAL A 364 -15.23 -1.09 1.02
C VAL A 364 -15.02 -2.36 1.83
N ASP A 365 -14.41 -3.39 1.25
CA ASP A 365 -14.13 -4.65 1.95
C ASP A 365 -13.12 -4.42 3.09
N LEU A 366 -12.02 -3.67 2.86
CA LEU A 366 -11.07 -3.32 3.93
C LEU A 366 -11.70 -2.46 5.03
N ILE A 367 -12.54 -1.48 4.68
CA ILE A 367 -13.25 -0.66 5.68
C ILE A 367 -14.22 -1.53 6.48
N THR A 368 -14.97 -2.40 5.80
CA THR A 368 -15.93 -3.30 6.46
C THR A 368 -15.21 -4.23 7.43
N PHE A 369 -14.13 -4.86 6.99
CA PHE A 369 -13.34 -5.77 7.82
C PHE A 369 -12.69 -5.05 9.01
N HIS A 370 -12.16 -3.84 8.80
CA HIS A 370 -11.63 -2.99 9.88
C HIS A 370 -12.67 -2.71 10.96
N LEU A 371 -13.87 -2.28 10.57
CA LEU A 371 -14.94 -1.92 11.51
C LEU A 371 -15.46 -3.13 12.29
N VAL A 372 -15.64 -4.27 11.61
CA VAL A 372 -16.02 -5.53 12.26
C VAL A 372 -14.95 -5.94 13.27
N SER A 373 -13.67 -5.92 12.86
CA SER A 373 -12.55 -6.29 13.72
C SER A 373 -12.37 -5.35 14.90
N SER A 374 -12.64 -4.05 14.73
CA SER A 374 -12.49 -3.04 15.80
C SER A 374 -13.54 -3.18 16.91
N LYS A 375 -14.67 -3.85 16.64
CA LYS A 375 -15.71 -4.17 17.63
C LYS A 375 -15.45 -5.46 18.38
N ARG A 376 -14.54 -6.30 17.90
CA ARG A 376 -14.23 -7.59 18.49
C ARG A 376 -13.15 -7.42 19.55
N GLU A 377 -13.37 -8.05 20.71
CA GLU A 377 -12.37 -8.12 21.76
C GLU A 377 -11.25 -9.09 21.37
N GLY A 378 -10.03 -8.79 21.78
CA GLY A 378 -8.84 -9.59 21.52
C GLY A 378 -7.93 -9.01 20.43
N SER A 379 -6.87 -9.74 20.18
CA SER A 379 -5.90 -9.54 19.11
C SER A 379 -6.05 -10.62 18.05
N PHE A 380 -5.32 -10.50 16.94
CA PHE A 380 -5.31 -11.53 15.90
C PHE A 380 -5.05 -12.94 16.47
N LEU A 381 -4.07 -13.09 17.38
CA LEU A 381 -3.71 -14.39 17.95
C LEU A 381 -4.80 -15.00 18.83
N ASP A 382 -5.78 -14.20 19.29
CA ASP A 382 -6.94 -14.69 20.04
C ASP A 382 -8.06 -15.20 19.10
N TRP A 383 -7.95 -14.91 17.81
CA TRP A 383 -8.94 -15.20 16.79
C TRP A 383 -8.51 -16.32 15.84
N VAL A 384 -7.29 -16.80 15.96
CA VAL A 384 -6.76 -17.87 15.10
C VAL A 384 -6.10 -18.96 15.93
N GLU A 385 -5.89 -20.10 15.29
CA GLU A 385 -4.98 -21.12 15.78
C GLU A 385 -4.05 -21.61 14.67
N PRO A 386 -2.88 -22.21 15.00
CA PRO A 386 -2.02 -22.80 14.00
C PRO A 386 -2.78 -23.80 13.14
N ALA A 387 -2.47 -23.79 11.85
CA ALA A 387 -3.23 -24.54 10.88
C ALA A 387 -2.99 -26.08 11.00
N SER A 388 -1.94 -26.50 11.72
CA SER A 388 -1.72 -27.87 12.21
C SER A 388 -0.86 -27.84 13.48
N MET A 389 -0.75 -28.99 14.17
CA MET A 389 0.11 -29.10 15.36
C MET A 389 1.58 -28.89 15.00
N GLU A 390 2.03 -29.45 13.88
CA GLU A 390 3.41 -29.35 13.38
C GLU A 390 3.77 -27.90 13.06
N VAL A 391 2.84 -27.15 12.45
CA VAL A 391 3.01 -25.72 12.21
C VAL A 391 3.10 -24.96 13.55
N GLY A 392 2.26 -25.29 14.53
CA GLY A 392 2.29 -24.68 15.86
C GLY A 392 3.62 -24.90 16.59
N GLU A 393 4.17 -26.12 16.55
CA GLU A 393 5.48 -26.42 17.11
C GLU A 393 6.59 -25.62 16.44
N GLN A 394 6.54 -25.47 15.12
CA GLN A 394 7.55 -24.69 14.39
C GLN A 394 7.45 -23.19 14.71
N LEU A 395 6.24 -22.64 14.77
CA LEU A 395 6.01 -21.24 15.16
C LEU A 395 6.54 -20.96 16.57
N TYR A 396 6.35 -21.90 17.51
CA TYR A 396 6.90 -21.80 18.86
C TYR A 396 8.43 -21.75 18.86
N LYS A 397 9.08 -22.69 18.16
CA LYS A 397 10.56 -22.74 18.03
C LYS A 397 11.12 -21.47 17.41
N ASP A 398 10.47 -20.97 16.36
CA ASP A 398 10.89 -19.73 15.69
C ASP A 398 10.75 -18.52 16.61
N THR A 399 9.66 -18.45 17.39
CA THR A 399 9.46 -17.39 18.37
C THR A 399 10.56 -17.38 19.44
N GLU A 400 10.97 -18.56 19.93
CA GLU A 400 12.10 -18.67 20.86
C GLU A 400 13.42 -18.22 20.22
N ARG A 401 13.66 -18.59 18.96
CA ARG A 401 14.83 -18.18 18.20
C ARG A 401 14.87 -16.68 17.93
N GLU A 402 13.75 -16.08 17.52
CA GLU A 402 13.62 -14.64 17.30
C GLU A 402 13.87 -13.85 18.59
N ARG A 403 13.36 -14.32 19.73
CA ARG A 403 13.66 -13.73 21.05
C ARG A 403 15.15 -13.81 21.39
N ALA A 404 15.79 -14.95 21.10
CA ALA A 404 17.23 -15.10 21.31
C ALA A 404 18.04 -14.14 20.41
N MET A 405 17.72 -14.05 19.12
CA MET A 405 18.37 -13.13 18.19
C MET A 405 18.14 -11.66 18.54
N ALA A 406 16.93 -11.29 18.98
CA ALA A 406 16.62 -9.94 19.44
C ALA A 406 17.43 -9.58 20.70
N ALA A 407 17.67 -10.53 21.61
CA ALA A 407 18.54 -10.33 22.77
C ALA A 407 20.01 -10.08 22.37
N GLU A 408 20.44 -10.62 21.23
CA GLU A 408 21.76 -10.39 20.63
C GLU A 408 21.82 -9.13 19.75
N GLY A 409 20.72 -8.37 19.63
CA GLY A 409 20.63 -7.17 18.79
C GLY A 409 20.51 -7.47 17.28
N CYS A 410 20.30 -8.72 16.90
CA CYS A 410 20.03 -9.14 15.53
C CYS A 410 18.53 -9.02 15.23
N PHE A 411 18.13 -7.92 14.59
CA PHE A 411 16.75 -7.72 14.15
C PHE A 411 16.60 -8.17 12.69
N PHE A 412 16.06 -9.38 12.47
CA PHE A 412 15.54 -9.78 11.17
C PHE A 412 14.09 -9.32 11.08
N THR A 413 13.83 -8.29 10.27
CA THR A 413 12.47 -7.81 10.03
C THR A 413 12.01 -8.29 8.65
N SER A 414 11.64 -9.57 8.51
CA SER A 414 10.66 -9.91 7.46
C SER A 414 9.32 -9.40 7.98
N ALA A 415 8.80 -8.33 7.37
CA ALA A 415 7.69 -7.56 7.94
C ALA A 415 6.34 -8.30 7.89
N TYR A 416 6.22 -9.33 7.04
CA TYR A 416 5.06 -10.20 6.98
C TYR A 416 5.41 -11.53 7.64
N HIS A 417 4.72 -11.85 8.74
CA HIS A 417 4.64 -13.26 9.09
C HIS A 417 3.43 -13.86 8.38
N ASP A 418 3.56 -15.13 8.04
CA ASP A 418 2.73 -15.73 7.03
C ASP A 418 1.36 -16.15 7.61
N PHE A 419 0.31 -15.41 7.24
CA PHE A 419 -1.07 -15.70 7.64
C PHE A 419 -1.54 -17.10 7.17
N ASN A 420 -0.90 -17.70 6.17
CA ASN A 420 -1.20 -19.06 5.70
C ASN A 420 -0.87 -20.16 6.73
N LEU A 421 -0.19 -19.80 7.82
CA LEU A 421 0.15 -20.70 8.92
C LEU A 421 -0.96 -20.82 9.96
N TYR A 422 -2.03 -20.04 9.81
CA TYR A 422 -3.13 -19.95 10.76
C TYR A 422 -4.46 -20.29 10.11
N LYS A 423 -5.39 -20.83 10.89
CA LYS A 423 -6.80 -20.97 10.52
C LYS A 423 -7.66 -20.13 11.48
N PRO A 424 -8.74 -19.50 10.99
CA PRO A 424 -9.59 -18.66 11.82
C PRO A 424 -10.46 -19.51 12.75
N LEU A 425 -10.60 -19.08 14.00
CA LEU A 425 -11.57 -19.61 14.97
C LEU A 425 -12.95 -18.98 14.74
N TYR A 426 -14.04 -19.55 15.26
CA TYR A 426 -15.38 -18.91 15.17
C TYR A 426 -15.44 -17.48 15.73
N SER A 427 -14.53 -17.12 16.64
CA SER A 427 -14.39 -15.76 17.17
C SER A 427 -13.82 -14.77 16.16
N HIS A 428 -13.22 -15.26 15.07
CA HIS A 428 -12.55 -14.43 14.08
C HIS A 428 -13.52 -13.48 13.38
N PRO A 429 -13.17 -12.19 13.23
CA PRO A 429 -14.03 -11.19 12.58
C PRO A 429 -14.39 -11.52 11.12
N ILE A 430 -13.66 -12.45 10.48
CA ILE A 430 -13.93 -12.85 9.09
C ILE A 430 -15.33 -13.42 8.90
N PHE A 431 -15.87 -14.19 9.85
CA PHE A 431 -17.18 -14.81 9.69
C PHE A 431 -18.30 -13.75 9.65
N GLU A 432 -18.23 -12.74 10.51
CA GLU A 432 -19.18 -11.61 10.48
C GLU A 432 -18.98 -10.76 9.22
N PHE A 433 -17.75 -10.47 8.84
CA PHE A 433 -17.43 -9.79 7.58
C PHE A 433 -18.05 -10.51 6.38
N TYR A 434 -17.83 -11.82 6.25
CA TYR A 434 -18.33 -12.64 5.16
C TYR A 434 -19.86 -12.58 5.06
N HIS A 435 -20.57 -12.69 6.19
CA HIS A 435 -22.03 -12.56 6.17
C HIS A 435 -22.50 -11.16 5.74
N LEU A 436 -21.78 -10.10 6.11
CA LEU A 436 -22.11 -8.73 5.71
C LEU A 436 -21.86 -8.48 4.22
N THR A 437 -20.80 -9.06 3.64
CA THR A 437 -20.42 -8.85 2.23
C THR A 437 -21.21 -9.74 1.28
N THR A 438 -21.50 -10.99 1.66
CA THR A 438 -22.28 -11.93 0.84
C THR A 438 -23.77 -11.55 0.78
N ARG A 439 -24.36 -11.02 1.86
CA ARG A 439 -25.75 -10.52 1.81
C ARG A 439 -25.95 -9.35 0.84
N ARG A 440 -24.90 -8.59 0.51
CA ARG A 440 -24.98 -7.49 -0.45
C ARG A 440 -25.10 -7.97 -1.90
N SER A 441 -24.54 -9.13 -2.24
CA SER A 441 -24.56 -9.64 -3.63
C SER A 441 -25.92 -10.23 -4.02
N VAL A 442 -26.72 -10.68 -3.05
CA VAL A 442 -28.04 -11.31 -3.26
C VAL A 442 -29.18 -10.27 -3.28
N SER A 443 -28.90 -9.01 -3.62
CA SER A 443 -29.98 -8.01 -3.76
C SER A 443 -31.04 -8.58 -4.71
N PRO A 444 -32.32 -8.68 -4.27
CA PRO A 444 -33.33 -9.40 -5.03
C PRO A 444 -33.38 -8.75 -6.40
N ARG A 445 -33.02 -9.51 -7.43
CA ARG A 445 -33.27 -9.12 -8.82
C ARG A 445 -34.73 -8.76 -8.86
N THR A 446 -35.03 -7.47 -8.81
CA THR A 446 -36.38 -6.98 -8.98
C THR A 446 -36.77 -7.50 -10.34
N SER A 447 -37.69 -8.46 -10.36
CA SER A 447 -38.28 -9.09 -11.54
C SER A 447 -39.18 -8.09 -12.28
N SER A 448 -38.66 -6.87 -12.45
CA SER A 448 -39.12 -5.81 -13.32
C SER A 448 -38.37 -5.94 -14.65
N GLU A 449 -38.25 -7.16 -15.17
CA GLU A 449 -38.33 -7.33 -16.62
C GLU A 449 -39.78 -6.99 -16.98
N SER A 450 -40.04 -5.70 -17.17
CA SER A 450 -41.20 -5.27 -17.93
C SER A 450 -41.09 -5.97 -19.29
N PRO A 451 -42.16 -6.64 -19.79
CA PRO A 451 -42.10 -7.29 -21.08
C PRO A 451 -41.76 -6.22 -22.11
N MET A 452 -40.59 -6.35 -22.71
CA MET A 452 -40.15 -5.53 -23.81
C MET A 452 -41.16 -5.75 -24.93
N ARG A 453 -42.13 -4.84 -25.05
CA ARG A 453 -43.07 -4.78 -26.18
C ARG A 453 -42.20 -4.67 -27.43
N GLU A 454 -42.22 -5.71 -28.25
CA GLU A 454 -41.72 -5.67 -29.62
C GLU A 454 -42.30 -4.45 -30.32
N ILE A 455 -41.43 -3.50 -30.67
CA ILE A 455 -41.75 -2.43 -31.61
C ILE A 455 -41.54 -3.03 -33.00
N PRO A 456 -42.57 -3.13 -33.86
CA PRO A 456 -42.37 -3.60 -35.22
C PRO A 456 -41.58 -2.56 -36.00
N HIS A 457 -40.47 -3.00 -36.59
CA HIS A 457 -39.72 -2.22 -37.57
C HIS A 457 -40.60 -1.91 -38.79
N ALA A 458 -40.92 -0.63 -38.99
CA ALA A 458 -41.44 -0.11 -40.25
C ALA A 458 -40.30 0.56 -41.05
N ASN A 459 -40.21 0.18 -42.33
CA ASN A 459 -39.26 0.66 -43.34
C ASN A 459 -39.26 2.19 -43.52
N PRO A 460 -38.14 2.81 -43.91
CA PRO A 460 -38.05 4.24 -44.18
C PRO A 460 -38.29 4.55 -45.67
N HIS A 461 -39.22 5.45 -45.96
CA HIS A 461 -39.20 6.21 -47.22
C HIS A 461 -39.71 7.65 -47.02
N CYS A 462 -38.89 8.57 -47.55
CA CYS A 462 -39.21 9.86 -48.18
C CYS A 462 -39.64 11.09 -47.32
N ALA A 463 -38.65 11.99 -47.18
CA ALA A 463 -38.65 13.46 -47.34
C ALA A 463 -39.93 14.30 -47.11
N THR A 464 -39.85 15.28 -46.19
CA THR A 464 -39.91 16.73 -46.49
C THR A 464 -39.71 17.60 -45.22
N THR A 465 -38.92 18.67 -45.37
CA THR A 465 -38.63 19.80 -44.45
C THR A 465 -39.81 20.81 -44.39
N PRO A 466 -39.73 21.95 -43.67
CA PRO A 466 -39.39 22.20 -42.25
C PRO A 466 -40.51 23.04 -41.57
N ARG A 467 -40.59 23.06 -40.22
CA ARG A 467 -41.34 24.13 -39.54
C ARG A 467 -40.68 24.56 -38.24
N ALA A 468 -40.17 25.79 -38.27
CA ALA A 468 -39.67 26.54 -37.14
C ALA A 468 -40.81 26.86 -36.16
N ILE A 469 -40.52 26.76 -34.86
CA ILE A 469 -41.32 27.36 -33.79
C ILE A 469 -40.37 28.23 -32.96
N PRO A 470 -40.78 29.46 -32.58
CA PRO A 470 -39.88 30.47 -32.06
C PRO A 470 -39.73 30.40 -30.54
N LEU A 471 -38.52 30.75 -30.09
CA LEU A 471 -38.24 31.20 -28.74
C LEU A 471 -38.98 32.51 -28.47
N SER A 472 -39.54 32.65 -27.27
CA SER A 472 -39.90 33.96 -26.71
C SER A 472 -39.58 33.99 -25.21
N PRO A 473 -38.85 35.02 -24.73
CA PRO A 473 -38.47 35.20 -23.34
C PRO A 473 -39.45 36.13 -22.62
N SER A 474 -39.60 35.95 -21.31
CA SER A 474 -40.22 36.92 -20.42
C SER A 474 -39.93 36.48 -18.98
N ARG A 475 -39.71 37.33 -17.98
CA ARG A 475 -39.47 38.77 -17.85
C ARG A 475 -39.18 38.97 -16.36
N ALA A 476 -38.32 39.94 -16.06
CA ALA A 476 -37.92 40.35 -14.73
C ALA A 476 -39.03 41.09 -13.94
N SER A 477 -38.64 41.50 -12.71
CA SER A 477 -39.28 42.44 -11.75
C SER A 477 -40.22 41.75 -10.75
N SER A 478 -40.26 42.02 -9.45
CA SER A 478 -39.88 43.18 -8.63
C SER A 478 -40.02 42.76 -7.14
N GLU A 479 -39.03 43.00 -6.26
CA GLU A 479 -38.96 44.09 -5.25
C GLU A 479 -39.74 43.89 -3.93
N LEU A 480 -39.13 44.47 -2.87
CA LEU A 480 -39.61 44.81 -1.51
C LEU A 480 -39.62 43.66 -0.49
N ASP A 481 -39.24 43.82 0.77
CA ASP A 481 -38.48 44.80 1.57
C ASP A 481 -38.46 44.19 2.99
N SER A 482 -37.41 44.43 3.79
CA SER A 482 -37.47 44.76 5.23
C SER A 482 -36.18 44.42 6.00
N ASP A 483 -35.42 45.48 6.26
CA ASP A 483 -34.67 45.84 7.46
C ASP A 483 -34.66 44.88 8.67
N SER A 484 -33.48 44.52 9.17
CA SER A 484 -32.82 45.23 10.29
C SER A 484 -31.55 44.50 10.77
N PRO A 485 -30.64 45.21 11.50
CA PRO A 485 -29.22 44.88 11.58
C PRO A 485 -28.83 44.23 12.91
N ASP A 486 -27.70 43.51 12.93
CA ASP A 486 -26.79 43.56 14.08
C ASP A 486 -25.34 43.24 13.69
N THR A 487 -24.54 44.26 13.94
CA THR A 487 -23.08 44.42 14.04
C THR A 487 -22.31 43.29 14.73
N LEU A 488 -21.11 42.96 14.22
CA LEU A 488 -19.82 42.78 14.94
C LEU A 488 -18.67 42.57 13.89
N PRO A 489 -17.38 42.76 14.25
CA PRO A 489 -16.47 43.62 13.49
C PRO A 489 -15.57 42.89 12.48
N SER A 490 -15.38 43.57 11.34
CA SER A 490 -14.41 43.22 10.31
C SER A 490 -13.02 43.76 10.69
N ILE A 491 -12.04 42.85 10.84
CA ILE A 491 -10.62 43.21 10.93
C ILE A 491 -10.16 43.55 9.52
N ALA A 492 -10.13 44.85 9.24
CA ALA A 492 -9.58 45.40 8.01
C ALA A 492 -8.04 45.43 8.09
N PHE A 493 -7.36 44.62 7.28
CA PHE A 493 -6.01 44.93 6.84
C PHE A 493 -6.10 45.89 5.65
N LEU A 494 -5.65 47.12 5.86
CA LEU A 494 -5.60 48.17 4.84
C LEU A 494 -4.54 47.82 3.78
N ASN A 495 -5.02 47.59 2.56
CA ASN A 495 -4.25 47.78 1.34
C ASN A 495 -4.06 49.29 1.09
N SER A 496 -2.82 49.78 1.05
CA SER A 496 -2.50 51.05 0.41
C SER A 496 -1.24 50.93 -0.44
N THR A 497 -1.46 51.14 -1.74
CA THR A 497 -0.57 51.20 -2.89
C THR A 497 0.64 52.12 -2.72
N LEU A 498 1.82 51.68 -3.17
CA LEU A 498 2.75 52.54 -3.92
C LEU A 498 3.67 51.66 -4.80
N ARG A 499 3.44 51.74 -6.12
CA ARG A 499 4.27 51.13 -7.16
C ARG A 499 5.61 51.87 -7.24
N GLN A 500 6.72 51.13 -7.18
CA GLN A 500 7.94 51.47 -7.91
C GLN A 500 8.62 50.20 -8.45
N PRO A 501 9.17 50.21 -9.67
CA PRO A 501 9.87 49.07 -10.24
C PRO A 501 11.35 49.10 -9.80
N PHE A 502 11.82 48.01 -9.19
CA PHE A 502 13.25 47.73 -9.08
C PHE A 502 13.64 46.63 -10.07
N THR A 503 14.47 47.01 -11.04
CA THR A 503 15.22 46.13 -11.91
C THR A 503 16.40 45.53 -11.14
N LEU A 504 16.41 44.22 -10.94
CA LEU A 504 17.60 43.48 -10.49
C LEU A 504 18.25 42.79 -11.69
N ASN A 505 19.50 43.20 -11.96
CA ASN A 505 20.37 42.61 -12.96
C ASN A 505 20.78 41.19 -12.54
N LEU A 506 20.36 40.20 -13.34
CA LEU A 506 20.90 38.85 -13.33
C LEU A 506 22.24 38.84 -14.07
N THR A 507 23.35 38.77 -13.34
CA THR A 507 24.64 38.41 -13.96
C THR A 507 24.74 36.90 -14.09
N SER A 508 24.63 36.42 -15.33
CA SER A 508 25.00 35.09 -15.73
C SER A 508 26.52 34.92 -15.67
N LYS A 509 26.99 33.79 -15.12
CA LYS A 509 28.33 33.28 -15.40
C LYS A 509 28.25 31.79 -15.74
N SER A 510 28.35 31.53 -17.03
CA SER A 510 28.69 30.25 -17.62
C SER A 510 30.18 29.93 -17.39
N GLY A 511 30.48 28.69 -17.03
CA GLY A 511 31.84 28.15 -17.05
C GLY A 511 31.79 26.64 -17.26
N ARG A 512 32.18 26.19 -18.46
CA ARG A 512 32.22 24.80 -18.92
C ARG A 512 33.68 24.28 -18.85
N ARG A 513 33.82 22.98 -18.54
CA ARG A 513 34.96 22.06 -18.85
C ARG A 513 36.30 22.39 -18.17
N SER A 514 37.21 21.45 -17.85
CA SER A 514 37.40 20.04 -18.21
C SER A 514 38.30 19.34 -17.17
N THR A 515 38.13 18.03 -17.13
CA THR A 515 39.06 16.97 -16.68
C THR A 515 40.55 17.17 -17.01
N GLY A 516 41.43 16.80 -16.07
CA GLY A 516 42.82 16.37 -16.33
C GLY A 516 43.22 15.27 -15.32
N VAL A 517 43.50 14.03 -15.76
CA VAL A 517 44.79 13.38 -16.16
C VAL A 517 45.73 13.08 -14.98
N ASP A 518 45.95 11.77 -14.73
CA ASP A 518 47.24 11.05 -14.49
C ASP A 518 46.92 9.71 -13.78
N ALA A 519 47.11 8.49 -14.31
CA ALA A 519 48.25 7.80 -14.96
C ALA A 519 49.28 7.20 -13.97
N LEU A 520 49.20 5.88 -13.74
CA LEU A 520 50.26 4.88 -13.41
C LEU A 520 49.57 3.59 -12.93
N GLY A 521 49.79 2.35 -13.37
CA GLY A 521 50.76 1.74 -14.30
C GLY A 521 51.15 0.34 -13.77
N LYS A 522 51.16 -0.69 -14.67
CA LYS A 522 51.80 -2.04 -14.57
C LYS A 522 50.99 -3.13 -13.83
N ARG A 523 50.90 -4.42 -14.27
CA ARG A 523 51.70 -5.25 -15.19
C ARG A 523 50.97 -6.59 -15.56
N SER A 524 51.15 -7.03 -16.81
CA SER A 524 51.41 -8.41 -17.34
C SER A 524 50.45 -9.61 -17.09
N ARG A 525 49.98 -10.28 -18.17
CA ARG A 525 50.64 -11.46 -18.83
C ARG A 525 49.77 -12.06 -19.99
N SER A 526 50.45 -12.36 -21.11
CA SER A 526 50.30 -13.45 -22.12
C SER A 526 48.90 -14.04 -22.41
N GLY A 527 48.40 -14.20 -23.63
CA GLY A 527 49.02 -14.32 -24.96
C GLY A 527 48.89 -15.75 -25.50
N SER A 528 48.10 -15.97 -26.57
CA SER A 528 48.39 -16.90 -27.67
C SER A 528 47.23 -16.96 -28.68
N ASP A 529 47.58 -16.69 -29.94
CA ASP A 529 46.82 -16.85 -31.19
C ASP A 529 46.42 -18.30 -31.50
N SER A 530 45.42 -18.50 -32.37
CA SER A 530 45.64 -19.05 -33.74
C SER A 530 44.34 -19.44 -34.49
N SER A 531 44.17 -18.83 -35.68
CA SER A 531 43.80 -19.40 -37.00
C SER A 531 42.48 -20.17 -37.25
N SER A 532 41.61 -19.52 -38.04
CA SER A 532 40.82 -19.94 -39.23
C SER A 532 41.45 -21.03 -40.16
N PRO A 533 40.83 -21.51 -41.29
CA PRO A 533 39.44 -21.45 -41.81
C PRO A 533 38.90 -22.75 -42.55
N ASN A 534 37.64 -22.65 -43.03
CA ASN A 534 37.12 -23.05 -44.37
C ASN A 534 36.63 -24.48 -44.77
N THR A 535 35.36 -24.47 -45.24
CA THR A 535 34.77 -25.11 -46.45
C THR A 535 34.56 -26.63 -46.55
N ARG A 536 33.30 -27.07 -46.78
CA ARG A 536 32.77 -27.67 -48.05
C ARG A 536 31.47 -28.49 -47.84
N ARG A 537 30.44 -28.19 -48.65
CA ARG A 537 29.34 -29.09 -49.13
C ARG A 537 29.93 -30.12 -50.14
N PRO A 538 29.24 -31.21 -50.66
CA PRO A 538 27.80 -31.27 -51.03
C PRO A 538 27.08 -32.68 -51.07
N ASN A 539 25.79 -32.64 -51.52
CA ASN A 539 24.99 -33.65 -52.29
C ASN A 539 24.52 -34.97 -51.61
N LYS A 540 23.42 -35.67 -51.95
CA LYS A 540 22.19 -35.54 -52.81
C LYS A 540 21.30 -36.79 -52.52
N HIS A 541 19.97 -36.62 -52.39
CA HIS A 541 18.77 -37.42 -52.87
C HIS A 541 18.80 -38.96 -53.14
N PRO A 542 17.65 -39.66 -53.45
CA PRO A 542 16.19 -39.42 -53.25
C PRO A 542 15.33 -40.69 -52.88
N ALA A 543 14.01 -40.53 -52.68
CA ALA A 543 12.96 -41.42 -53.25
C ALA A 543 11.54 -40.77 -53.17
N GLN A 544 10.69 -41.09 -54.16
CA GLN A 544 9.42 -40.45 -54.59
C GLN A 544 8.14 -41.14 -54.07
N SER A 545 6.97 -40.47 -54.24
CA SER A 545 5.68 -40.95 -54.82
C SER A 545 4.44 -40.56 -53.98
N THR A 546 3.25 -40.13 -54.44
CA THR A 546 2.64 -39.66 -55.71
C THR A 546 1.26 -39.01 -55.42
N ARG A 547 0.80 -38.14 -56.35
CA ARG A 547 -0.60 -37.82 -56.77
C ARG A 547 -1.49 -36.76 -56.07
N SER A 548 -1.82 -35.74 -56.88
CA SER A 548 -2.78 -34.61 -56.83
C SER A 548 -4.24 -35.02 -57.18
N PRO A 549 -5.26 -34.12 -57.37
CA PRO A 549 -5.31 -32.62 -57.32
C PRO A 549 -6.57 -31.93 -56.67
N SER A 550 -6.40 -30.62 -56.34
CA SER A 550 -7.22 -29.36 -56.44
C SER A 550 -8.78 -29.36 -56.44
N PRO A 551 -9.52 -28.21 -56.25
CA PRO A 551 -9.17 -26.76 -56.40
C PRO A 551 -9.63 -25.81 -55.25
N ASP A 552 -8.95 -24.70 -54.93
CA ASP A 552 -9.00 -23.28 -55.41
C ASP A 552 -9.69 -22.33 -54.40
N PHE A 553 -8.97 -21.29 -53.95
CA PHE A 553 -9.24 -19.88 -54.29
C PHE A 553 -8.19 -18.94 -53.66
N GLU A 554 -7.66 -18.06 -54.52
CA GLU A 554 -6.68 -16.99 -54.27
C GLU A 554 -7.27 -15.78 -53.54
N ILE A 555 -6.45 -15.07 -52.76
CA ILE A 555 -6.58 -13.62 -52.51
C ILE A 555 -5.27 -12.93 -52.89
N VAL A 556 -5.47 -11.87 -53.68
CA VAL A 556 -4.52 -11.03 -54.39
C VAL A 556 -3.75 -10.09 -53.45
N ALA A 557 -2.44 -9.98 -53.67
CA ALA A 557 -1.59 -8.90 -53.15
C ALA A 557 -1.41 -7.82 -54.24
N VAL A 558 -1.49 -6.54 -53.84
CA VAL A 558 -1.13 -5.41 -54.70
C VAL A 558 -0.17 -4.50 -53.93
N ASP A 559 1.06 -4.41 -54.43
CA ASP A 559 2.02 -3.34 -54.15
C ASP A 559 1.62 -2.08 -54.92
N TYR A 560 1.72 -0.90 -54.31
CA TYR A 560 2.08 0.34 -55.00
C TYR A 560 2.55 1.43 -54.02
N ALA A 561 3.74 1.96 -54.29
CA ALA A 561 4.19 3.34 -53.98
C ALA A 561 4.56 3.98 -55.34
N PRO A 562 4.62 5.32 -55.56
CA PRO A 562 5.29 6.31 -54.70
C PRO A 562 4.77 7.79 -54.69
N ASN A 563 5.36 8.61 -53.79
CA ASN A 563 5.57 10.10 -53.78
C ASN A 563 4.34 11.05 -53.98
N HIS A 564 4.11 12.15 -53.23
CA HIS A 564 4.99 13.25 -52.80
C HIS A 564 4.27 14.21 -51.80
N GLN A 565 5.06 14.96 -51.01
CA GLN A 565 4.84 16.32 -50.44
C GLN A 565 3.79 16.59 -49.33
N GLY A 566 4.31 17.10 -48.20
CA GLY A 566 3.82 18.35 -47.59
C GLY A 566 3.20 18.25 -46.20
N GLY A 567 3.72 19.03 -45.25
CA GLY A 567 2.94 19.54 -44.11
C GLY A 567 3.42 19.14 -42.72
N SER A 568 4.46 19.82 -42.25
CA SER A 568 4.85 19.86 -40.83
C SER A 568 3.75 20.51 -39.99
N ARG A 569 3.23 19.79 -38.98
CA ARG A 569 2.56 20.36 -37.82
C ARG A 569 3.14 19.73 -36.55
N HIS A 570 3.94 20.51 -35.85
CA HIS A 570 4.31 20.27 -34.47
C HIS A 570 3.06 20.21 -33.59
N VAL A 571 2.77 19.04 -33.04
CA VAL A 571 1.93 18.91 -31.85
C VAL A 571 2.88 18.84 -30.67
N LYS A 572 2.85 19.89 -29.86
CA LYS A 572 3.56 20.02 -28.59
C LYS A 572 2.79 19.19 -27.57
N VAL A 573 3.32 18.02 -27.20
CA VAL A 573 2.84 17.27 -26.03
C VAL A 573 3.50 17.90 -24.82
N GLU A 574 2.70 18.47 -23.93
CA GLU A 574 3.15 18.97 -22.63
C GLU A 574 3.44 17.76 -21.73
N ASP A 575 4.72 17.55 -21.42
CA ASP A 575 5.15 16.72 -20.30
C ASP A 575 4.62 17.35 -19.00
N ARG A 576 3.81 16.57 -18.27
CA ARG A 576 3.54 16.81 -16.85
C ARG A 576 4.36 15.81 -16.05
N ASP A 577 5.57 16.22 -15.69
CA ASP A 577 6.33 15.60 -14.60
C ASP A 577 5.55 15.79 -13.30
N SER A 578 5.09 14.68 -12.74
CA SER A 578 4.77 14.58 -11.32
C SER A 578 5.64 13.47 -10.76
N ASP A 579 6.86 13.86 -10.38
CA ASP A 579 7.75 13.04 -9.56
C ASP A 579 7.08 12.84 -8.19
N ILE A 580 6.31 11.77 -8.09
CA ILE A 580 5.94 11.19 -6.79
C ILE A 580 7.13 10.31 -6.39
N GLU A 581 8.04 10.88 -5.59
CA GLU A 581 8.96 10.09 -4.78
C GLU A 581 8.13 9.23 -3.81
N VAL A 582 7.83 8.00 -4.24
CA VAL A 582 7.42 6.94 -3.32
C VAL A 582 8.66 6.59 -2.50
N VAL A 583 8.77 7.19 -1.31
CA VAL A 583 9.73 6.80 -0.28
C VAL A 583 9.34 5.39 0.18
N THR A 584 9.92 4.36 -0.44
CA THR A 584 9.90 3.02 0.13
C THR A 584 10.74 3.05 1.40
N HIS A 585 10.11 2.97 2.56
CA HIS A 585 10.80 2.86 3.85
C HIS A 585 11.43 1.45 3.99
N ARG A 586 12.42 1.12 3.16
CA ARG A 586 13.32 -0.01 3.42
C ARG A 586 14.41 0.50 4.36
N ARG A 587 14.19 0.40 5.67
CA ARG A 587 15.24 0.63 6.67
C ARG A 587 16.29 -0.47 6.55
N VAL A 588 17.30 -0.27 5.70
CA VAL A 588 18.52 -1.06 5.72
C VAL A 588 19.38 -0.54 6.87
N ALA A 589 19.50 -1.32 7.95
CA ALA A 589 20.46 -1.04 9.01
C ALA A 589 21.88 -1.11 8.44
N LYS A 590 22.58 0.02 8.36
CA LYS A 590 24.03 0.03 8.09
C LYS A 590 24.77 -0.45 9.35
N PRO A 591 25.74 -1.38 9.24
CA PRO A 591 26.61 -1.69 10.37
C PRO A 591 27.45 -0.46 10.71
N MET A 592 27.32 0.03 11.94
CA MET A 592 28.20 1.07 12.50
C MET A 592 29.62 0.49 12.60
N LYS A 593 30.59 1.15 11.97
CA LYS A 593 32.01 0.93 12.27
C LYS A 593 32.27 1.43 13.69
N VAL A 594 32.72 0.52 14.55
CA VAL A 594 33.34 0.86 15.84
C VAL A 594 34.71 1.43 15.51
N GLU A 595 34.89 2.73 15.75
CA GLU A 595 36.22 3.34 15.82
C GLU A 595 36.73 3.22 17.25
N ASP A 596 37.84 2.51 17.41
CA ASP A 596 38.61 2.44 18.65
C ASP A 596 39.07 3.86 19.03
N SER A 597 38.67 4.31 20.21
CA SER A 597 39.25 5.47 20.87
C SER A 597 39.71 5.05 22.27
N ASP A 598 41.02 4.98 22.42
CA ASP A 598 41.74 4.76 23.66
C ASP A 598 41.58 5.94 24.64
N SER A 599 41.71 5.60 25.94
CA SER A 599 42.06 6.46 27.11
C SER A 599 41.02 7.50 27.57
N ASP A 600 40.62 7.64 28.84
CA ASP A 600 41.19 7.27 30.14
C ASP A 600 40.08 6.97 31.15
N ILE A 601 40.22 5.89 31.94
CA ILE A 601 39.32 5.57 33.07
C ILE A 601 40.08 5.79 34.38
N GLU A 602 39.65 6.78 35.15
CA GLU A 602 40.04 6.96 36.55
C GLU A 602 39.46 5.82 37.41
N ILE A 603 40.38 5.13 38.11
CA ILE A 603 40.07 4.06 39.06
C ILE A 603 39.88 4.68 40.45
N LEU A 604 38.73 4.42 41.08
CA LEU A 604 38.50 4.62 42.52
C LEU A 604 38.06 3.31 43.20
N PRO A 605 38.37 3.13 44.50
CA PRO A 605 38.65 1.81 45.06
C PRO A 605 37.43 1.03 45.58
N HIS A 606 37.58 -0.29 45.53
CA HIS A 606 36.68 -1.31 46.05
C HIS A 606 36.48 -1.25 47.58
N ALA A 607 35.26 -1.58 48.01
CA ALA A 607 34.89 -2.05 49.34
C ALA A 607 34.04 -3.35 49.22
N PRO A 608 33.93 -4.17 50.29
CA PRO A 608 34.12 -5.61 50.19
C PRO A 608 32.86 -6.47 50.00
N SER A 609 33.13 -7.70 49.58
CA SER A 609 32.25 -8.79 49.25
C SER A 609 31.55 -9.45 50.44
N THR A 610 30.31 -9.91 50.21
CA THR A 610 29.58 -10.89 51.04
C THR A 610 28.96 -11.99 50.16
N PRO A 611 28.77 -13.21 50.70
CA PRO A 611 28.81 -14.48 49.95
C PRO A 611 27.46 -14.94 49.37
N PRO A 612 27.43 -15.98 48.50
CA PRO A 612 26.27 -16.30 47.66
C PRO A 612 25.26 -17.17 48.40
N ARG A 613 23.97 -16.88 48.23
CA ARG A 613 22.85 -17.76 48.61
C ARG A 613 22.21 -18.38 47.37
N THR A 614 22.40 -19.69 47.26
CA THR A 614 21.46 -20.75 46.83
C THR A 614 20.50 -20.49 45.66
N ARG A 615 20.72 -21.30 44.62
CA ARG A 615 19.83 -21.59 43.48
C ARG A 615 18.37 -21.81 43.89
N LEU A 616 17.45 -21.14 43.21
CA LEU A 616 16.05 -21.53 43.09
C LEU A 616 15.77 -21.86 41.61
N ALA A 617 15.24 -23.05 41.38
CA ALA A 617 14.78 -23.55 40.09
C ALA A 617 13.48 -22.83 39.67
N PRO A 618 13.22 -22.67 38.37
CA PRO A 618 11.96 -22.10 37.91
C PRO A 618 10.81 -23.11 38.07
N ILE A 619 9.78 -22.66 38.78
CA ILE A 619 8.49 -23.33 38.95
C ILE A 619 7.69 -23.15 37.66
N LEU A 620 7.35 -24.26 37.00
CA LEU A 620 6.35 -24.35 35.94
C LEU A 620 4.93 -24.20 36.54
N PRO A 621 4.00 -23.47 35.91
CA PRO A 621 2.59 -23.56 36.27
C PRO A 621 1.98 -24.81 35.61
N SER A 622 1.90 -25.90 36.37
CA SER A 622 1.00 -27.00 36.12
C SER A 622 -0.34 -26.68 36.77
N ASN A 623 -1.39 -26.43 35.97
CA ASN A 623 -2.81 -26.62 36.35
C ASN A 623 -3.74 -26.36 35.16
N LEU A 624 -4.08 -27.41 34.40
CA LEU A 624 -5.35 -27.53 33.67
C LEU A 624 -5.70 -29.01 33.61
N ARG A 625 -6.29 -29.49 34.71
CA ARG A 625 -6.92 -30.81 34.81
C ARG A 625 -8.38 -30.62 34.38
N VAL A 626 -8.70 -30.94 33.12
CA VAL A 626 -10.08 -31.05 32.66
C VAL A 626 -10.67 -32.33 33.25
N GLY A 627 -11.55 -32.18 34.23
CA GLY A 627 -12.38 -33.25 34.76
C GLY A 627 -13.56 -33.51 33.82
N LEU A 628 -13.52 -34.64 33.12
CA LEU A 628 -14.70 -35.24 32.50
C LEU A 628 -15.66 -35.68 33.61
N THR A 629 -16.79 -35.00 33.75
CA THR A 629 -17.97 -35.56 34.41
C THR A 629 -19.17 -35.43 33.47
N SER A 630 -19.71 -36.58 33.11
CA SER A 630 -20.95 -36.71 32.33
C SER A 630 -22.14 -36.27 33.17
N LEU A 631 -22.92 -35.32 32.67
CA LEU A 631 -24.29 -35.10 33.13
C LEU A 631 -25.22 -35.21 31.92
N THR A 632 -25.90 -36.34 31.86
CA THR A 632 -27.10 -36.55 31.05
C THR A 632 -28.25 -35.78 31.69
N SER A 633 -28.82 -34.79 30.99
CA SER A 633 -30.14 -34.27 31.35
C SER A 633 -31.02 -34.18 30.09
N SER A 634 -31.89 -35.16 29.97
CA SER A 634 -33.06 -35.13 29.12
C SER A 634 -34.08 -34.11 29.65
N HIS A 635 -34.47 -33.12 28.84
CA HIS A 635 -35.74 -32.45 29.03
C HIS A 635 -36.44 -32.24 27.68
N ARG A 636 -37.56 -32.95 27.53
CA ARG A 636 -38.60 -32.70 26.51
C ARG A 636 -39.35 -31.41 26.85
N PRO A 637 -39.81 -30.62 25.86
CA PRO A 637 -40.74 -29.54 26.11
C PRO A 637 -42.19 -30.07 26.16
N VAL A 638 -42.93 -29.61 27.17
CA VAL A 638 -44.38 -29.79 27.32
C VAL A 638 -45.07 -28.57 26.71
N VAL A 639 -46.02 -28.84 25.81
CA VAL A 639 -46.99 -27.88 25.24
C VAL A 639 -48.10 -27.62 26.27
N PRO A 640 -48.54 -26.37 26.49
CA PRO A 640 -49.83 -26.13 27.11
C PRO A 640 -50.89 -25.76 26.05
N GLN A 641 -51.96 -26.55 26.00
CA GLN A 641 -53.24 -26.17 25.39
C GLN A 641 -54.11 -25.41 26.40
N SER A 642 -54.64 -24.28 25.92
CA SER A 642 -55.94 -23.64 26.21
C SER A 642 -56.44 -23.46 27.65
N LEU A 643 -56.65 -22.19 28.00
CA LEU A 643 -58.00 -21.62 28.20
C LEU A 643 -58.12 -20.32 27.41
#